data_AF-A0A166VHC6-F1
#
_entry.id   AF-A0A166VHC6-F1
#
_cell.length_a   1.000
_cell.length_b   1.000
_cell.length_c   1.000
_cell.angle_alpha   90.00
_cell.angle_beta   90.00
_cell.angle_gamma   90.00
#
_symmetry.space_group_name_H-M   'P 1'
#
loop_
_entity.id
_entity.type
_entity.pdbx_description
1 polymer ?
#
loop_
_entity_poly.entity_id
_entity_poly.type
_entity_poly.pdbx_seq_one_letter_code
_entity_poly.pdbx_strand_id
1 'polypeptide(L)'
;MIIFLGGTCNQSTWRDKLIPHLAVDYFNPVVEHWDEQCYERELIARETADFCLFVITPKIEGLFALAEVVDTSYKRTDRTIYCYLEEDGDESFTEQQLSILEDIGRLVEGNGAVWLKSLDEIADFFRQASQIKPPESENDIFDVFISYGRRHSKEFAVQLRQSLIDQGYKVWLDTENIAIAVEFQQKIDEGIRYAHNFCFILSPHSVNSEYCNRELQTALALNKRIIPIHHMDMGASEGDIPEKLQKLNWMMFNSNRTYTQTLSMLVFALNQHKEVLHPHCELLLHADKWVNSLKSHEHLLYGQAMSNACNWLTNVRRAKELEVFPLDEHTSFINASRLYHQDELSDICVVHHSNDQTQVNKLCHSLIQRGYVTVTETLDNVQSCSLDKLLYRRLRTATFIVVVASDGITHTSAWKYVRDYVQSNQKVSFTLLENLSPEKGSDLGQIIRFDAKANNEELCELLLHHLEQDKDYLSLRNNLFCRAAQWGERKSDGILLTNTELVDYQQFLAIAQVRSTFGAPQSLVDFIEYSAQELEQRVDNCVDIFVCADAEDNHFAHRLKRRLRELEKSVHYGDPGYSDQDYALFKEMMTSSSRVLVVLPRQASNLVDSLLEMASDLNKPITFIKLKRFREAKYDQCYQTHCHAAFEVDEQLEVSLTQLLAKISGNTEYLESYRYWSQKLHFWKEQNNAEEFLLGNTESILASAWLKGALAHANEPKPSESLVQFIDDSRGYVEQAKRSERRNKTRLKVFSVLSLVLCCVSLLLGVNAVKDGKIAEAQTLAIQLKNTELEKKTEEANKLAKQAELARLKAQEKTLLAMAQTELANKQKLRAETERENAQKQKDLALILKSQAERAQRAALSHQAEAQNQADKALRLKQIAEIEALIYQAQIQNEGVERITLAVRAYKRLLSLNADVRNNILYNLLYREIKPNLSSIHAHIEPVQHLSFIKEKSSLLSIDRSNRFVSHQFTQRDGLIKQFEYQLPFKVIQLLSNEQRSVLLSEAGVVYEINEKEAKWELVRLASNFNAERILTLSGELTWVQSGEKILALQPNRERQTKHVINGAGELFVNQDMTYAFSHTEGNLILWQLQGEQFHIVWQEPYHSKVTHAEFVANRLVFVDTNSVFSSYVIDGQNDVRLSRRGKAHEHPISSAFYVASKQQMVSTGVGGTIKFWPFGVNTSNRTPIEIQHSNWVYSATHVENDDASFIYLGTDSGHIVPLPLDIQYLVVQAENIIAKGTNEL
;
A
#
# COMPACT_ATOMS: atom_id res chain seq x y z
N MET A 1 18.69 -28.93 -5.69
CA MET A 1 19.21 -30.23 -6.10
C MET A 1 19.61 -31.02 -4.87
N ILE A 2 18.81 -32.00 -4.45
CA ILE A 2 19.06 -32.92 -3.32
C ILE A 2 19.06 -34.37 -3.81
N ILE A 3 20.14 -35.10 -3.54
CA ILE A 3 20.28 -36.53 -3.88
C ILE A 3 20.03 -37.42 -2.65
N PHE A 4 19.18 -38.43 -2.77
CA PHE A 4 19.06 -39.51 -1.79
C PHE A 4 20.16 -40.57 -2.01
N LEU A 5 21.01 -40.80 -0.99
CA LEU A 5 22.13 -41.75 -1.06
C LEU A 5 21.74 -43.14 -0.55
N GLY A 6 21.00 -43.89 -1.35
CA GLY A 6 20.60 -45.28 -1.10
C GLY A 6 21.68 -46.31 -1.45
N GLY A 7 21.50 -47.57 -1.01
CA GLY A 7 22.44 -48.67 -1.28
C GLY A 7 23.12 -49.22 -0.03
N THR A 8 24.27 -49.90 -0.19
CA THR A 8 24.90 -50.67 0.90
C THR A 8 25.31 -49.79 2.09
N CYS A 9 24.91 -50.16 3.32
CA CYS A 9 25.18 -49.40 4.55
C CYS A 9 26.18 -50.06 5.52
N ASN A 10 26.44 -51.37 5.39
CA ASN A 10 27.19 -52.18 6.36
C ASN A 10 28.69 -51.82 6.44
N GLN A 11 29.04 -50.76 7.16
CA GLN A 11 30.42 -50.23 7.29
C GLN A 11 31.11 -50.01 5.93
N SER A 12 30.31 -49.69 4.92
CA SER A 12 30.78 -49.44 3.56
C SER A 12 31.24 -48.00 3.41
N THR A 13 32.37 -47.82 2.72
CA THR A 13 33.06 -46.51 2.65
C THR A 13 32.71 -45.70 1.39
N TRP A 14 31.84 -46.21 0.52
CA TRP A 14 31.55 -45.55 -0.76
C TRP A 14 30.97 -44.14 -0.59
N ARG A 15 30.17 -43.90 0.47
CA ARG A 15 29.62 -42.56 0.78
C ARG A 15 30.72 -41.59 1.18
N ASP A 16 31.67 -42.03 2.02
CA ASP A 16 32.82 -41.21 2.44
C ASP A 16 33.73 -40.85 1.25
N LYS A 17 33.78 -41.71 0.24
CA LYS A 17 34.52 -41.47 -1.02
C LYS A 17 33.77 -40.52 -1.97
N LEU A 18 32.44 -40.66 -2.10
CA LEU A 18 31.65 -39.88 -3.06
C LEU A 18 31.29 -38.47 -2.56
N ILE A 19 30.91 -38.33 -1.28
CA ILE A 19 30.42 -37.08 -0.68
C ILE A 19 31.38 -35.90 -0.89
N PRO A 20 32.71 -36.02 -0.70
CA PRO A 20 33.65 -34.92 -0.92
C PRO A 20 33.70 -34.41 -2.37
N HIS A 21 33.25 -35.22 -3.33
CA HIS A 21 33.27 -34.90 -4.77
C HIS A 21 31.88 -34.51 -5.31
N LEU A 22 30.83 -34.55 -4.49
CA LEU A 22 29.48 -34.11 -4.84
C LEU A 22 29.38 -32.58 -4.70
N ALA A 23 29.10 -31.89 -5.81
CA ALA A 23 28.94 -30.43 -5.85
C ALA A 23 27.51 -29.95 -5.52
N VAL A 24 26.68 -30.82 -4.93
CA VAL A 24 25.22 -30.71 -4.86
C VAL A 24 24.72 -31.23 -3.50
N ASP A 25 23.57 -30.76 -3.01
CA ASP A 25 23.05 -31.17 -1.70
C ASP A 25 22.65 -32.66 -1.71
N TYR A 26 22.73 -33.33 -0.55
CA TYR A 26 22.43 -34.75 -0.44
C TYR A 26 21.76 -35.10 0.91
N PHE A 27 21.00 -36.19 0.91
CA PHE A 27 20.47 -36.84 2.09
C PHE A 27 21.14 -38.20 2.26
N ASN A 28 21.86 -38.37 3.37
CA ASN A 28 22.47 -39.64 3.75
C ASN A 28 21.58 -40.36 4.78
N PRO A 29 21.00 -41.53 4.46
CA PRO A 29 20.12 -42.26 5.37
C PRO A 29 20.86 -42.96 6.53
N VAL A 30 22.20 -43.03 6.51
CA VAL A 30 22.99 -43.71 7.54
C VAL A 30 23.15 -42.82 8.77
N VAL A 31 22.71 -43.32 9.93
CA VAL A 31 22.79 -42.66 11.24
C VAL A 31 23.37 -43.62 12.30
N GLU A 32 23.99 -43.09 13.36
CA GLU A 32 24.58 -43.92 14.44
C GLU A 32 23.53 -44.74 15.21
N HIS A 33 22.32 -44.20 15.37
CA HIS A 33 21.20 -44.83 16.10
C HIS A 33 19.94 -44.78 15.24
N TRP A 34 19.44 -45.95 14.85
CA TRP A 34 18.26 -46.08 13.99
C TRP A 34 16.98 -46.17 14.83
N ASP A 35 16.04 -45.25 14.61
CA ASP A 35 14.71 -45.22 15.24
C ASP A 35 13.59 -45.09 14.20
N GLU A 36 12.33 -45.23 14.64
CA GLU A 36 11.15 -45.17 13.77
C GLU A 36 11.00 -43.81 13.05
N GLN A 37 11.57 -42.75 13.62
CA GLN A 37 11.55 -41.41 13.02
C GLN A 37 12.63 -41.23 11.96
N CYS A 38 13.74 -41.96 12.04
CA CYS A 38 14.73 -42.05 10.98
C CYS A 38 14.14 -42.75 9.75
N TYR A 39 13.33 -43.79 9.95
CA TYR A 39 12.60 -44.46 8.87
C TYR A 39 11.62 -43.54 8.15
N GLU A 40 10.81 -42.76 8.88
CA GLU A 40 9.89 -41.77 8.26
C GLU A 40 10.66 -40.68 7.49
N ARG A 41 11.77 -40.19 8.04
CA ARG A 41 12.63 -39.20 7.36
C ARG A 41 13.26 -39.76 6.10
N GLU A 42 13.71 -41.01 6.13
CA GLU A 42 14.24 -41.73 4.97
C GLU A 42 13.16 -41.88 3.89
N LEU A 43 11.94 -42.25 4.27
CA LEU A 43 10.81 -42.38 3.33
C LEU A 43 10.48 -41.04 2.67
N ILE A 44 10.36 -39.96 3.46
CA ILE A 44 10.07 -38.61 2.96
C ILE A 44 11.23 -38.10 2.09
N ALA A 45 12.48 -38.28 2.51
CA ALA A 45 13.65 -37.84 1.75
C ALA A 45 13.76 -38.60 0.42
N ARG A 46 13.50 -39.90 0.41
CA ARG A 46 13.44 -40.70 -0.83
C ARG A 46 12.27 -40.28 -1.71
N GLU A 47 11.13 -39.90 -1.13
CA GLU A 47 9.99 -39.41 -1.89
C GLU A 47 10.23 -38.04 -2.52
N THR A 48 10.94 -37.16 -1.83
CA THR A 48 11.12 -35.74 -2.19
C THR A 48 12.45 -35.44 -2.87
N ALA A 49 13.42 -36.36 -2.87
CA ALA A 49 14.71 -36.17 -3.53
C ALA A 49 14.57 -36.01 -5.06
N ASP A 50 15.46 -35.19 -5.63
CA ASP A 50 15.55 -34.98 -7.07
C ASP A 50 16.08 -36.24 -7.77
N PHE A 51 17.04 -36.95 -7.13
CA PHE A 51 17.60 -38.23 -7.59
C PHE A 51 17.70 -39.24 -6.44
N CYS A 52 17.41 -40.50 -6.74
CA CYS A 52 17.70 -41.65 -5.89
C CYS A 52 18.92 -42.39 -6.45
N LEU A 53 20.07 -42.21 -5.81
CA LEU A 53 21.30 -42.92 -6.15
C LEU A 53 21.38 -44.19 -5.33
N PHE A 54 21.56 -45.33 -5.99
CA PHE A 54 21.80 -46.62 -5.34
C PHE A 54 23.18 -47.15 -5.70
N VAL A 55 24.06 -47.24 -4.70
CA VAL A 55 25.39 -47.84 -4.84
C VAL A 55 25.46 -49.17 -4.10
N ILE A 56 25.73 -50.25 -4.83
CA ILE A 56 25.83 -51.61 -4.29
C ILE A 56 27.30 -52.03 -4.19
N THR A 57 27.70 -52.56 -3.04
CA THR A 57 29.09 -52.98 -2.76
C THR A 57 29.14 -54.41 -2.17
N PRO A 58 30.32 -55.07 -2.17
CA PRO A 58 30.47 -56.45 -1.66
C PRO A 58 30.00 -56.66 -0.22
N LYS A 59 30.00 -55.60 0.60
CA LYS A 59 29.53 -55.62 1.99
C LYS A 59 27.99 -55.70 2.14
N ILE A 60 27.26 -55.95 1.06
CA ILE A 60 25.79 -56.06 1.09
C ILE A 60 25.34 -57.32 1.85
N GLU A 61 24.76 -57.15 3.03
CA GLU A 61 24.20 -58.27 3.81
C GLU A 61 22.74 -58.58 3.44
N GLY A 62 21.98 -57.58 2.99
CA GLY A 62 20.57 -57.70 2.67
C GLY A 62 20.27 -57.46 1.19
N LEU A 63 19.48 -58.35 0.57
CA LEU A 63 19.10 -58.24 -0.85
C LEU A 63 18.04 -57.17 -1.15
N PHE A 64 17.47 -56.53 -0.12
CA PHE A 64 16.38 -55.58 -0.28
C PHE A 64 16.78 -54.36 -1.12
N ALA A 65 18.02 -53.86 -0.98
CA ALA A 65 18.52 -52.74 -1.77
C ALA A 65 18.49 -53.02 -3.29
N LEU A 66 18.69 -54.28 -3.71
CA LEU A 66 18.59 -54.67 -5.12
C LEU A 66 17.14 -54.64 -5.62
N ALA A 67 16.20 -55.13 -4.81
CA ALA A 67 14.77 -55.04 -5.13
C ALA A 67 14.31 -53.58 -5.20
N GLU A 68 14.82 -52.74 -4.31
CA GLU A 68 14.52 -51.32 -4.23
C GLU A 68 15.02 -50.54 -5.46
N VAL A 69 16.23 -50.83 -5.94
CA VAL A 69 16.75 -50.24 -7.20
C VAL A 69 15.81 -50.55 -8.36
N VAL A 70 15.41 -51.82 -8.51
CA VAL A 70 14.57 -52.26 -9.63
C VAL A 70 13.18 -51.64 -9.55
N ASP A 71 12.54 -51.68 -8.37
CA ASP A 71 11.22 -51.08 -8.16
C ASP A 71 11.23 -49.55 -8.39
N THR A 72 12.26 -48.87 -7.90
CA THR A 72 12.42 -47.42 -8.07
C THR A 72 12.71 -47.07 -9.53
N SER A 73 13.51 -47.87 -10.25
CA SER A 73 13.78 -47.65 -11.68
C SER A 73 12.53 -47.75 -12.56
N TYR A 74 11.55 -48.55 -12.15
CA TYR A 74 10.27 -48.69 -12.84
C TYR A 74 9.28 -47.58 -12.48
N LYS A 75 9.22 -47.20 -11.19
CA LYS A 75 8.28 -46.17 -10.69
C LYS A 75 8.77 -44.74 -10.94
N ARG A 76 10.08 -44.52 -10.96
CA ARG A 76 10.76 -43.20 -10.97
C ARG A 76 11.99 -43.25 -11.87
N THR A 77 11.74 -43.61 -13.12
CA THR A 77 12.75 -43.86 -14.14
C THR A 77 13.73 -42.70 -14.34
N ASP A 78 13.23 -41.47 -14.41
CA ASP A 78 13.99 -40.24 -14.65
C ASP A 78 14.87 -39.79 -13.46
N ARG A 79 14.69 -40.40 -12.29
CA ARG A 79 15.36 -40.00 -11.03
C ARG A 79 16.25 -41.09 -10.45
N THR A 80 16.21 -42.30 -11.00
CA THR A 80 16.94 -43.43 -10.44
C THR A 80 18.31 -43.56 -11.10
N ILE A 81 19.35 -43.63 -10.28
CA ILE A 81 20.72 -43.91 -10.71
C ILE A 81 21.19 -45.16 -9.99
N TYR A 82 21.70 -46.12 -10.76
CA TYR A 82 22.28 -47.35 -10.26
C TYR A 82 23.78 -47.39 -10.53
N CYS A 83 24.54 -47.88 -9.56
CA CYS A 83 25.95 -48.22 -9.67
C CYS A 83 26.26 -49.40 -8.75
N TYR A 84 27.23 -50.23 -9.11
CA TYR A 84 27.86 -51.17 -8.18
C TYR A 84 29.38 -50.96 -8.17
N LEU A 85 30.04 -51.34 -7.08
CA LEU A 85 31.49 -51.37 -6.95
C LEU A 85 31.95 -52.83 -6.85
N GLU A 86 32.98 -53.20 -7.60
CA GLU A 86 33.52 -54.56 -7.61
C GLU A 86 34.17 -54.94 -6.28
N GLU A 87 34.78 -53.96 -5.60
CA GLU A 87 35.54 -54.10 -4.35
C GLU A 87 35.15 -52.99 -3.35
N ASP A 88 35.13 -53.30 -2.05
CA ASP A 88 35.03 -52.31 -0.96
C ASP A 88 35.83 -52.75 0.28
N GLY A 89 37.05 -52.23 0.40
CA GLY A 89 38.00 -52.64 1.44
C GLY A 89 38.66 -53.96 1.05
N ASP A 90 38.62 -54.95 1.94
CA ASP A 90 39.20 -56.28 1.72
C ASP A 90 38.18 -57.29 1.12
N GLU A 91 36.97 -56.82 0.76
CA GLU A 91 35.89 -57.65 0.21
C GLU A 91 35.65 -57.34 -1.28
N SER A 92 35.42 -58.39 -2.08
CA SER A 92 35.16 -58.31 -3.52
C SER A 92 34.01 -59.24 -3.92
N PHE A 93 33.22 -58.85 -4.92
CA PHE A 93 32.20 -59.74 -5.49
C PHE A 93 32.84 -60.91 -6.26
N THR A 94 32.18 -62.06 -6.25
CA THR A 94 32.53 -63.19 -7.12
C THR A 94 32.11 -62.92 -8.58
N GLU A 95 32.73 -63.59 -9.56
CA GLU A 95 32.37 -63.45 -10.98
C GLU A 95 30.87 -63.72 -11.24
N GLN A 96 30.27 -64.68 -10.52
CA GLN A 96 28.83 -64.97 -10.62
C GLN A 96 27.96 -63.82 -10.10
N GLN A 97 28.36 -63.16 -9.01
CA GLN A 97 27.63 -62.02 -8.46
C GLN A 97 27.74 -60.79 -9.36
N LEU A 98 28.91 -60.55 -9.97
CA LEU A 98 29.11 -59.47 -10.94
C LEU A 98 28.19 -59.63 -12.16
N SER A 99 28.07 -60.85 -12.71
CA SER A 99 27.14 -61.11 -13.83
C SER A 99 25.68 -60.76 -13.47
N ILE A 100 25.26 -61.02 -12.23
CA ILE A 100 23.89 -60.70 -11.78
C ILE A 100 23.70 -59.18 -11.65
N LEU A 101 24.69 -58.45 -11.13
CA LEU A 101 24.64 -56.99 -11.01
C LEU A 101 24.64 -56.31 -12.39
N GLU A 102 25.33 -56.88 -13.38
CA GLU A 102 25.26 -56.43 -14.76
C GLU A 102 23.87 -56.62 -15.37
N ASP A 103 23.22 -57.76 -15.14
CA ASP A 103 21.86 -58.01 -15.63
C ASP A 103 20.84 -57.08 -14.96
N ILE A 104 21.02 -56.75 -13.68
CA ILE A 104 20.24 -55.72 -13.00
C ILE A 104 20.48 -54.35 -13.64
N GLY A 105 21.73 -54.01 -13.96
CA GLY A 105 22.07 -52.78 -14.66
C GLY A 105 21.37 -52.64 -16.01
N ARG A 106 21.38 -53.70 -16.84
CA ARG A 106 20.65 -53.75 -18.12
C ARG A 106 19.14 -53.60 -17.93
N LEU A 107 18.58 -54.17 -16.86
CA LEU A 107 17.16 -54.05 -16.53
C LEU A 107 16.79 -52.62 -16.12
N VAL A 108 17.61 -51.99 -15.28
CA VAL A 108 17.45 -50.59 -14.85
C VAL A 108 17.53 -49.65 -16.07
N GLU A 109 18.51 -49.87 -16.94
CA GLU A 109 18.67 -49.11 -18.19
C GLU A 109 17.52 -49.35 -19.16
N GLY A 110 17.04 -50.60 -19.29
CA GLY A 110 15.87 -50.96 -20.09
C GLY A 110 14.55 -50.36 -19.58
N ASN A 111 14.44 -50.10 -18.28
CA ASN A 111 13.35 -49.34 -17.69
C ASN A 111 13.45 -47.83 -18.00
N GLY A 112 14.62 -47.35 -18.45
CA GLY A 112 14.91 -45.97 -18.83
C GLY A 112 15.68 -45.16 -17.78
N ALA A 113 16.12 -45.80 -16.69
CA ALA A 113 16.90 -45.18 -15.62
C ALA A 113 18.40 -45.19 -15.95
N VAL A 114 19.20 -44.40 -15.21
CA VAL A 114 20.62 -44.23 -15.52
C VAL A 114 21.46 -45.29 -14.82
N TRP A 115 22.31 -45.99 -15.56
CA TRP A 115 23.31 -46.92 -15.02
C TRP A 115 24.71 -46.35 -15.23
N LEU A 116 25.40 -46.05 -14.12
CA LEU A 116 26.78 -45.57 -14.12
C LEU A 116 27.72 -46.66 -13.57
N LYS A 117 28.97 -46.65 -14.01
CA LYS A 117 29.94 -47.73 -13.74
C LYS A 117 30.93 -47.40 -12.63
N SER A 118 31.05 -46.14 -12.24
CA SER A 118 32.01 -45.71 -11.21
C SER A 118 31.51 -44.54 -10.37
N LEU A 119 32.12 -44.34 -9.19
CA LEU A 119 31.86 -43.16 -8.36
C LEU A 119 32.30 -41.86 -9.04
N ASP A 120 33.34 -41.90 -9.87
CA ASP A 120 33.82 -40.75 -10.63
C ASP A 120 32.81 -40.35 -11.71
N GLU A 121 32.24 -41.31 -12.43
CA GLU A 121 31.14 -41.05 -13.37
C GLU A 121 29.93 -40.42 -12.67
N ILE A 122 29.60 -40.86 -11.45
CA ILE A 122 28.53 -40.27 -10.64
C ILE A 122 28.87 -38.81 -10.28
N ALA A 123 30.09 -38.54 -9.83
CA ALA A 123 30.51 -37.20 -9.47
C ALA A 123 30.53 -36.26 -10.68
N ASP A 124 31.00 -36.72 -11.84
CA ASP A 124 31.02 -35.95 -13.08
C ASP A 124 29.62 -35.70 -13.63
N PHE A 125 28.74 -36.71 -13.56
CA PHE A 125 27.33 -36.60 -13.91
C PHE A 125 26.66 -35.45 -13.14
N PHE A 126 26.87 -35.36 -11.83
CA PHE A 126 26.32 -34.28 -11.00
C PHE A 126 27.08 -32.94 -11.09
N ARG A 127 28.34 -32.96 -11.54
CA ARG A 127 29.10 -31.73 -11.82
C ARG A 127 28.63 -31.06 -13.10
N GLN A 128 28.31 -31.82 -14.14
CA GLN A 128 27.74 -31.28 -15.39
C GLN A 128 26.31 -30.75 -15.15
N ALA A 129 25.54 -31.48 -14.34
CA ALA A 129 24.21 -31.12 -13.89
C ALA A 129 24.13 -29.72 -13.24
N SER A 130 25.12 -29.35 -12.42
CA SER A 130 25.14 -28.07 -11.69
C SER A 130 25.57 -26.84 -12.52
N GLN A 131 25.99 -27.01 -13.78
CA GLN A 131 26.54 -25.93 -14.62
C GLN A 131 25.53 -25.25 -15.56
N ILE A 132 24.30 -25.76 -15.69
CA ILE A 132 23.30 -25.23 -16.64
C ILE A 132 22.38 -24.21 -15.92
N LYS A 133 22.34 -22.98 -16.43
CA LYS A 133 21.54 -21.86 -15.89
C LYS A 133 20.19 -21.69 -16.62
N PRO A 134 19.14 -21.13 -15.97
CA PRO A 134 17.91 -20.73 -16.65
C PRO A 134 18.17 -19.68 -17.76
N PRO A 135 17.26 -19.57 -18.76
CA PRO A 135 17.34 -18.55 -19.79
C PRO A 135 17.28 -17.15 -19.17
N GLU A 136 18.31 -16.34 -19.38
CA GLU A 136 18.44 -15.00 -18.78
C GLU A 136 18.21 -13.87 -19.81
N SER A 137 18.21 -14.16 -21.12
CA SER A 137 18.15 -13.17 -22.21
C SER A 137 17.24 -13.56 -23.39
N GLU A 138 16.88 -12.61 -24.26
CA GLU A 138 16.16 -12.85 -25.53
C GLU A 138 16.86 -13.90 -26.43
N ASN A 139 18.18 -14.05 -26.29
CA ASN A 139 18.96 -15.05 -27.01
C ASN A 139 18.68 -16.50 -26.57
N ASP A 140 17.91 -16.70 -25.50
CA ASP A 140 17.63 -18.03 -24.94
C ASP A 140 16.22 -18.55 -25.31
N ILE A 141 15.47 -17.83 -26.16
CA ILE A 141 14.18 -18.28 -26.69
C ILE A 141 14.39 -19.37 -27.76
N PHE A 142 13.62 -20.45 -27.67
CA PHE A 142 13.67 -21.58 -28.59
C PHE A 142 12.68 -21.40 -29.75
N ASP A 143 13.08 -21.84 -30.94
CA ASP A 143 12.20 -21.82 -32.12
C ASP A 143 11.16 -22.94 -32.07
N VAL A 144 11.54 -24.10 -31.52
CA VAL A 144 10.72 -25.31 -31.47
C VAL A 144 10.94 -26.05 -30.16
N PHE A 145 9.85 -26.45 -29.51
CA PHE A 145 9.83 -27.46 -28.45
C PHE A 145 9.32 -28.78 -29.04
N ILE A 146 9.99 -29.90 -28.77
CA ILE A 146 9.59 -31.22 -29.25
C ILE A 146 9.12 -32.09 -28.06
N SER A 147 7.84 -32.44 -28.05
CA SER A 147 7.23 -33.42 -27.14
C SER A 147 7.09 -34.78 -27.84
N TYR A 148 7.55 -35.86 -27.21
CA TYR A 148 7.55 -37.21 -27.80
C TYR A 148 7.51 -38.34 -26.76
N GLY A 149 7.01 -39.50 -27.17
CA GLY A 149 7.01 -40.70 -26.35
C GLY A 149 8.34 -41.44 -26.41
N ARG A 150 9.11 -41.45 -25.31
CA ARG A 150 10.47 -42.01 -25.24
C ARG A 150 10.57 -43.45 -25.78
N ARG A 151 9.62 -44.32 -25.43
CA ARG A 151 9.65 -45.75 -25.80
C ARG A 151 9.63 -46.00 -27.30
N HIS A 152 8.91 -45.20 -28.07
CA HIS A 152 8.65 -45.46 -29.50
C HIS A 152 9.26 -44.42 -30.45
N SER A 153 9.54 -43.21 -29.97
CA SER A 153 9.84 -42.07 -30.85
C SER A 153 11.18 -41.38 -30.57
N LYS A 154 12.01 -41.90 -29.66
CA LYS A 154 13.27 -41.27 -29.26
C LYS A 154 14.23 -41.06 -30.42
N GLU A 155 14.49 -42.09 -31.22
CA GLU A 155 15.41 -42.02 -32.35
C GLU A 155 14.95 -40.98 -33.39
N PHE A 156 13.66 -40.98 -33.72
CA PHE A 156 13.07 -40.02 -34.65
C PHE A 156 13.13 -38.58 -34.11
N ALA A 157 12.84 -38.36 -32.82
CA ALA A 157 12.90 -37.04 -32.21
C ALA A 157 14.32 -36.45 -32.22
N VAL A 158 15.34 -37.26 -31.94
CA VAL A 158 16.76 -36.87 -32.03
C VAL A 158 17.16 -36.54 -33.47
N GLN A 159 16.76 -37.37 -34.44
CA GLN A 159 17.02 -37.13 -35.86
C GLN A 159 16.37 -35.81 -36.34
N LEU A 160 15.12 -35.57 -35.95
CA LEU A 160 14.38 -34.36 -36.31
C LEU A 160 15.02 -33.11 -35.71
N ARG A 161 15.42 -33.18 -34.44
CA ARG A 161 16.15 -32.10 -33.77
C ARG A 161 17.44 -31.76 -34.52
N GLN A 162 18.28 -32.75 -34.80
CA GLN A 162 19.55 -32.51 -35.50
C GLN A 162 19.30 -31.86 -36.87
N SER A 163 18.32 -32.37 -37.61
CA SER A 163 17.96 -31.84 -38.93
C SER A 163 17.48 -30.38 -38.88
N LEU A 164 16.81 -29.96 -37.80
CA LEU A 164 16.38 -28.58 -37.58
C LEU A 164 17.54 -27.68 -37.12
N ILE A 165 18.44 -28.19 -36.27
CA ILE A 165 19.65 -27.48 -35.83
C ILE A 165 20.58 -27.21 -37.02
N ASP A 166 20.75 -28.19 -37.91
CA ASP A 166 21.55 -28.04 -39.14
C ASP A 166 20.99 -26.95 -40.07
N GLN A 167 19.69 -26.64 -39.96
CA GLN A 167 19.01 -25.55 -40.68
C GLN A 167 19.04 -24.21 -39.92
N GLY A 168 19.68 -24.16 -38.75
CA GLY A 168 19.87 -22.95 -37.94
C GLY A 168 18.79 -22.68 -36.90
N TYR A 169 17.91 -23.64 -36.59
CA TYR A 169 16.87 -23.47 -35.57
C TYR A 169 17.36 -23.84 -34.17
N LYS A 170 16.89 -23.09 -33.16
CA LYS A 170 17.07 -23.45 -31.74
C LYS A 170 15.97 -24.40 -31.31
N VAL A 171 16.32 -25.65 -31.02
CA VAL A 171 15.34 -26.70 -30.69
C VAL A 171 15.51 -27.18 -29.25
N TRP A 172 14.38 -27.23 -28.54
CA TRP A 172 14.28 -27.75 -27.19
C TRP A 172 13.81 -29.22 -27.20
N LEU A 173 14.54 -30.08 -26.47
CA LEU A 173 14.24 -31.50 -26.30
C LEU A 173 14.60 -31.96 -24.87
N ASP A 174 13.74 -32.79 -24.28
CA ASP A 174 13.76 -33.21 -22.86
C ASP A 174 15.07 -33.91 -22.41
N THR A 175 15.80 -34.53 -23.32
CA THR A 175 16.97 -35.38 -23.03
C THR A 175 18.30 -34.65 -23.05
N GLU A 176 18.36 -33.46 -23.66
CA GLU A 176 19.61 -32.70 -23.82
C GLU A 176 19.55 -31.29 -23.22
N ASN A 177 18.35 -30.70 -23.09
CA ASN A 177 18.19 -29.32 -22.63
C ASN A 177 17.73 -29.20 -21.18
N ILE A 178 17.53 -30.32 -20.49
CA ILE A 178 17.23 -30.37 -19.06
C ILE A 178 18.51 -30.72 -18.31
N ALA A 179 18.98 -29.78 -17.49
CA ALA A 179 20.02 -30.07 -16.51
C ALA A 179 19.51 -31.11 -15.53
N ILE A 180 20.34 -32.10 -15.26
CA ILE A 180 20.01 -33.14 -14.29
C ILE A 180 19.82 -32.46 -12.92
N ALA A 181 18.71 -32.76 -12.25
CA ALA A 181 18.34 -32.28 -10.91
C ALA A 181 18.05 -30.79 -10.72
N VAL A 182 17.51 -30.20 -11.77
CA VAL A 182 16.46 -29.20 -11.59
C VAL A 182 15.11 -29.93 -11.53
N GLU A 183 14.09 -29.35 -10.90
CA GLU A 183 12.74 -29.89 -10.92
C GLU A 183 12.31 -30.10 -12.38
N PHE A 184 12.33 -31.37 -12.81
CA PHE A 184 12.28 -31.80 -14.21
C PHE A 184 11.08 -31.18 -14.94
N GLN A 185 9.96 -31.12 -14.23
CA GLN A 185 8.73 -30.56 -14.78
C GLN A 185 8.77 -29.04 -14.92
N GLN A 186 9.36 -28.31 -13.97
CA GLN A 186 9.48 -26.87 -14.04
C GLN A 186 10.31 -26.44 -15.26
N LYS A 187 11.38 -27.19 -15.57
CA LYS A 187 12.21 -26.94 -16.77
C LYS A 187 11.52 -27.27 -18.08
N ILE A 188 10.69 -28.32 -18.10
CA ILE A 188 9.81 -28.62 -19.23
C ILE A 188 8.84 -27.46 -19.46
N ASP A 189 8.16 -27.00 -18.40
CA ASP A 189 7.20 -25.92 -18.49
C ASP A 189 7.86 -24.60 -18.92
N GLU A 190 9.08 -24.31 -18.45
CA GLU A 190 9.93 -23.21 -18.96
C GLU A 190 10.27 -23.39 -20.44
N GLY A 191 10.67 -24.60 -20.86
CA GLY A 191 10.98 -24.91 -22.26
C GLY A 191 9.79 -24.69 -23.18
N ILE A 192 8.58 -25.11 -22.77
CA ILE A 192 7.33 -24.86 -23.50
C ILE A 192 7.02 -23.37 -23.51
N ARG A 193 7.16 -22.68 -22.36
CA ARG A 193 6.88 -21.25 -22.22
C ARG A 193 7.80 -20.38 -23.08
N TYR A 194 9.06 -20.78 -23.25
CA TYR A 194 10.07 -20.05 -24.03
C TYR A 194 10.30 -20.62 -25.43
N ALA A 195 9.36 -21.42 -25.96
CA ALA A 195 9.37 -21.87 -27.35
C ALA A 195 8.26 -21.22 -28.19
N HIS A 196 8.57 -20.87 -29.46
CA HIS A 196 7.58 -20.34 -30.41
C HIS A 196 6.56 -21.40 -30.84
N ASN A 197 7.06 -22.58 -31.20
CA ASN A 197 6.28 -23.68 -31.76
C ASN A 197 6.38 -24.91 -30.85
N PHE A 198 5.27 -25.63 -30.71
CA PHE A 198 5.20 -26.88 -29.96
C PHE A 198 4.94 -28.04 -30.92
N CYS A 199 5.97 -28.82 -31.21
CA CYS A 199 5.86 -30.02 -32.05
C CYS A 199 5.51 -31.23 -31.17
N PHE A 200 4.37 -31.86 -31.45
CA PHE A 200 3.93 -33.06 -30.74
C PHE A 200 4.07 -34.28 -31.63
N ILE A 201 4.99 -35.20 -31.29
CA ILE A 201 5.24 -36.42 -32.04
C ILE A 201 4.25 -37.50 -31.61
N LEU A 202 3.35 -37.86 -32.52
CA LEU A 202 2.31 -38.88 -32.33
C LEU A 202 2.94 -40.27 -32.34
N SER A 203 2.70 -41.01 -31.25
CA SER A 203 3.04 -42.43 -31.08
C SER A 203 2.08 -43.08 -30.08
N PRO A 204 1.92 -44.42 -30.06
CA PRO A 204 1.07 -45.09 -29.08
C PRO A 204 1.45 -44.76 -27.62
N HIS A 205 2.74 -44.45 -27.38
CA HIS A 205 3.23 -44.11 -26.05
C HIS A 205 2.98 -42.64 -25.70
N SER A 206 3.15 -41.69 -26.63
CA SER A 206 2.94 -40.26 -26.33
C SER A 206 1.48 -39.93 -26.05
N VAL A 207 0.54 -40.60 -26.72
CA VAL A 207 -0.90 -40.39 -26.50
C VAL A 207 -1.36 -40.91 -25.13
N ASN A 208 -0.82 -42.04 -24.68
CA ASN A 208 -1.15 -42.65 -23.40
C ASN A 208 -0.28 -42.14 -22.23
N SER A 209 0.71 -41.29 -22.48
CA SER A 209 1.61 -40.79 -21.45
C SER A 209 1.00 -39.61 -20.71
N GLU A 210 0.89 -39.71 -19.38
CA GLU A 210 0.49 -38.59 -18.52
C GLU A 210 1.43 -37.38 -18.68
N TYR A 211 2.72 -37.60 -18.94
CA TYR A 211 3.72 -36.55 -19.15
C TYR A 211 3.47 -35.77 -20.44
N CYS A 212 3.36 -36.47 -21.58
CA CYS A 212 3.08 -35.82 -22.86
C CYS A 212 1.72 -35.12 -22.85
N ASN A 213 0.72 -35.67 -22.15
CA ASN A 213 -0.56 -35.00 -21.94
C ASN A 213 -0.41 -33.73 -21.10
N ARG A 214 0.38 -33.74 -20.03
CA ARG A 214 0.67 -32.53 -19.23
C ARG A 214 1.35 -31.46 -20.08
N GLU A 215 2.38 -31.80 -20.84
CA GLU A 215 3.06 -30.89 -21.76
C GLU A 215 2.11 -30.28 -22.79
N LEU A 216 1.24 -31.10 -23.38
CA LEU A 216 0.22 -30.65 -24.30
C LEU A 216 -0.77 -29.68 -23.63
N GLN A 217 -1.22 -29.97 -22.41
CA GLN A 217 -2.09 -29.05 -21.65
C GLN A 217 -1.38 -27.73 -21.32
N THR A 218 -0.09 -27.78 -20.95
CA THR A 218 0.73 -26.56 -20.74
C THR A 218 0.82 -25.74 -22.02
N ALA A 219 1.10 -26.37 -23.17
CA ALA A 219 1.18 -25.69 -24.45
C ALA A 219 -0.16 -25.05 -24.86
N LEU A 220 -1.28 -25.73 -24.58
CA LEU A 220 -2.63 -25.20 -24.81
C LEU A 220 -2.94 -24.02 -23.90
N ALA A 221 -2.63 -24.12 -22.60
CA ALA A 221 -2.84 -23.03 -21.64
C ALA A 221 -2.02 -21.78 -21.99
N LEU A 222 -0.84 -21.96 -22.60
CA LEU A 222 0.04 -20.88 -23.04
C LEU A 222 -0.25 -20.38 -24.47
N ASN A 223 -1.34 -20.84 -25.09
CA ASN A 223 -1.73 -20.54 -26.47
C ASN A 223 -0.57 -20.71 -27.47
N LYS A 224 0.21 -21.79 -27.34
CA LYS A 224 1.32 -22.09 -28.25
C LYS A 224 0.81 -22.65 -29.56
N ARG A 225 1.53 -22.40 -30.66
CA ARG A 225 1.23 -23.02 -31.95
C ARG A 225 1.63 -24.49 -31.91
N ILE A 226 0.64 -25.38 -31.95
CA ILE A 226 0.84 -26.84 -31.89
C ILE A 226 0.96 -27.41 -33.31
N ILE A 227 2.00 -28.20 -33.55
CA ILE A 227 2.27 -28.89 -34.81
C ILE A 227 2.31 -30.41 -34.55
N PRO A 228 1.24 -31.15 -34.89
CA PRO A 228 1.23 -32.61 -34.76
C PRO A 228 2.09 -33.27 -35.83
N ILE A 229 3.02 -34.14 -35.41
CA ILE A 229 3.93 -34.88 -36.30
C ILE A 229 3.61 -36.36 -36.20
N HIS A 230 3.27 -36.99 -37.33
CA HIS A 230 2.96 -38.41 -37.43
C HIS A 230 4.10 -39.15 -38.13
N HIS A 231 4.83 -40.01 -37.41
CA HIS A 231 5.98 -40.75 -37.95
C HIS A 231 5.79 -42.27 -38.04
N MET A 232 4.83 -42.81 -37.30
CA MET A 232 4.58 -44.25 -37.23
C MET A 232 3.09 -44.55 -37.10
N ASP A 233 2.69 -45.79 -37.37
CA ASP A 233 1.31 -46.23 -37.20
C ASP A 233 0.94 -46.31 -35.71
N MET A 234 -0.19 -45.69 -35.37
CA MET A 234 -0.62 -45.49 -33.98
C MET A 234 -1.27 -46.71 -33.34
N GLY A 235 -1.76 -47.68 -34.13
CA GLY A 235 -2.45 -48.89 -33.64
C GLY A 235 -3.68 -48.67 -32.74
N ALA A 236 -4.03 -47.41 -32.46
CA ALA A 236 -5.05 -46.95 -31.54
C ALA A 236 -6.29 -46.45 -32.29
N SER A 237 -7.44 -46.45 -31.61
CA SER A 237 -8.69 -45.91 -32.15
C SER A 237 -8.66 -44.38 -32.13
N GLU A 238 -9.38 -43.69 -33.03
CA GLU A 238 -9.43 -42.21 -33.06
C GLU A 238 -9.81 -41.60 -31.71
N GLY A 239 -10.56 -42.32 -30.87
CA GLY A 239 -10.97 -41.90 -29.54
C GLY A 239 -9.84 -41.79 -28.50
N ASP A 240 -8.68 -42.40 -28.75
CA ASP A 240 -7.54 -42.36 -27.81
C ASP A 240 -6.71 -41.06 -27.95
N ILE A 241 -6.83 -40.35 -29.07
CA ILE A 241 -6.06 -39.13 -29.37
C ILE A 241 -6.75 -37.89 -28.75
N PRO A 242 -6.01 -36.95 -28.12
CA PRO A 242 -6.62 -35.71 -27.60
C PRO A 242 -7.42 -34.94 -28.66
N GLU A 243 -8.66 -34.54 -28.33
CA GLU A 243 -9.63 -33.93 -29.26
C GLU A 243 -9.07 -32.74 -30.06
N LYS A 244 -8.25 -31.90 -29.41
CA LYS A 244 -7.64 -30.73 -30.06
C LYS A 244 -6.61 -31.11 -31.13
N LEU A 245 -5.88 -32.22 -30.95
CA LEU A 245 -4.92 -32.72 -31.94
C LEU A 245 -5.63 -33.37 -33.14
N GLN A 246 -6.80 -33.98 -32.94
CA GLN A 246 -7.60 -34.58 -34.03
C GLN A 246 -8.06 -33.54 -35.06
N LYS A 247 -8.36 -32.31 -34.59
CA LYS A 247 -8.85 -31.20 -35.43
C LYS A 247 -7.73 -30.48 -36.21
N LEU A 248 -6.47 -30.78 -35.92
CA LEU A 248 -5.31 -30.16 -36.57
C LEU A 248 -4.79 -31.00 -37.73
N ASN A 249 -4.18 -30.35 -38.72
CA ASN A 249 -3.53 -31.04 -39.83
C ASN A 249 -2.22 -31.70 -39.38
N TRP A 250 -2.12 -33.02 -39.53
CA TRP A 250 -0.92 -33.78 -39.14
C TRP A 250 0.15 -33.74 -40.24
N MET A 251 1.40 -33.53 -39.85
CA MET A 251 2.54 -33.67 -40.75
C MET A 251 2.97 -35.15 -40.83
N MET A 252 2.70 -35.78 -41.96
CA MET A 252 2.95 -37.21 -42.19
C MET A 252 4.39 -37.47 -42.68
N PHE A 253 5.27 -37.94 -41.80
CA PHE A 253 6.65 -38.35 -42.13
C PHE A 253 6.74 -39.79 -42.67
N ASN A 254 5.65 -40.55 -42.63
CA ASN A 254 5.55 -41.95 -43.09
C ASN A 254 4.76 -42.14 -44.40
N SER A 255 4.42 -41.06 -45.11
CA SER A 255 3.66 -41.11 -46.38
C SER A 255 4.57 -41.21 -47.61
N ASN A 256 4.02 -41.25 -48.83
CA ASN A 256 4.72 -41.35 -50.13
C ASN A 256 5.77 -40.24 -50.44
N ARG A 257 6.15 -39.41 -49.46
CA ARG A 257 7.11 -38.30 -49.56
C ARG A 257 8.40 -38.67 -48.85
N THR A 258 9.52 -38.15 -49.35
CA THR A 258 10.83 -38.35 -48.69
C THR A 258 10.92 -37.51 -47.41
N TYR A 259 11.69 -37.99 -46.42
CA TYR A 259 11.96 -37.27 -45.16
C TYR A 259 12.33 -35.80 -45.39
N THR A 260 13.22 -35.53 -46.35
CA THR A 260 13.69 -34.18 -46.69
C THR A 260 12.58 -33.27 -47.22
N GLN A 261 11.64 -33.81 -48.00
CA GLN A 261 10.50 -33.03 -48.51
C GLN A 261 9.56 -32.64 -47.36
N THR A 262 9.21 -33.57 -46.46
CA THR A 262 8.36 -33.27 -45.31
C THR A 262 9.06 -32.33 -44.31
N LEU A 263 10.37 -32.49 -44.11
CA LEU A 263 11.19 -31.56 -43.32
C LEU A 263 11.15 -30.13 -43.89
N SER A 264 11.23 -29.96 -45.21
CA SER A 264 11.13 -28.64 -45.84
C SER A 264 9.76 -27.99 -45.61
N MET A 265 8.69 -28.79 -45.55
CA MET A 265 7.35 -28.29 -45.22
C MET A 265 7.24 -27.88 -43.74
N LEU A 266 7.87 -28.63 -42.83
CA LEU A 266 7.95 -28.26 -41.43
C LEU A 266 8.71 -26.94 -41.26
N VAL A 267 9.90 -26.81 -41.88
CA VAL A 267 10.70 -25.57 -41.88
C VAL A 267 9.89 -24.39 -42.44
N PHE A 268 9.16 -24.61 -43.54
CA PHE A 268 8.26 -23.59 -44.08
C PHE A 268 7.18 -23.20 -43.06
N ALA A 269 6.53 -24.18 -42.43
CA ALA A 269 5.51 -23.92 -41.41
C ALA A 269 6.06 -23.16 -40.19
N LEU A 270 7.27 -23.49 -39.72
CA LEU A 270 7.95 -22.83 -38.60
C LEU A 270 8.31 -21.36 -38.88
N ASN A 271 8.60 -21.01 -40.13
CA ASN A 271 8.90 -19.63 -40.53
C ASN A 271 7.66 -18.76 -40.73
N GLN A 272 6.48 -19.36 -40.92
CA GLN A 272 5.24 -18.61 -41.06
C GLN A 272 4.88 -17.92 -39.74
N HIS A 273 4.53 -16.63 -39.83
CA HIS A 273 4.04 -15.81 -38.73
C HIS A 273 5.02 -15.60 -37.56
N LYS A 274 6.33 -15.67 -37.83
CA LYS A 274 7.37 -15.45 -36.82
C LYS A 274 7.25 -14.08 -36.14
N GLU A 275 6.80 -13.07 -36.87
CA GLU A 275 6.53 -11.71 -36.40
C GLU A 275 5.42 -11.62 -35.33
N VAL A 276 4.59 -12.66 -35.19
CA VAL A 276 3.55 -12.76 -34.15
C VAL A 276 3.98 -13.74 -33.04
N LEU A 277 4.59 -14.87 -33.42
CA LEU A 277 4.94 -15.95 -32.48
C LEU A 277 6.18 -15.64 -31.63
N HIS A 278 7.17 -14.93 -32.18
CA HIS A 278 8.37 -14.55 -31.45
C HIS A 278 8.08 -13.53 -30.33
N PRO A 279 7.39 -12.40 -30.60
CA PRO A 279 7.09 -11.45 -29.54
C PRO A 279 6.12 -12.01 -28.49
N HIS A 280 5.27 -12.99 -28.82
CA HIS A 280 4.47 -13.72 -27.82
C HIS A 280 5.36 -14.36 -26.75
N CYS A 281 6.47 -14.97 -27.13
CA CYS A 281 7.36 -15.63 -26.17
C CYS A 281 8.27 -14.64 -25.42
N GLU A 282 8.74 -13.61 -26.13
CA GLU A 282 9.52 -12.51 -25.55
C GLU A 282 8.72 -11.76 -24.48
N LEU A 283 7.47 -11.41 -24.76
CA LEU A 283 6.59 -10.73 -23.82
C LEU A 283 6.23 -11.62 -22.63
N LEU A 284 6.08 -12.94 -22.80
CA LEU A 284 5.94 -13.87 -21.66
C LEU A 284 7.18 -13.87 -20.78
N LEU A 285 8.37 -13.91 -21.36
CA LEU A 285 9.63 -13.86 -20.62
C LEU A 285 9.74 -12.55 -19.82
N HIS A 286 9.38 -11.42 -20.42
CA HIS A 286 9.41 -10.13 -19.74
C HIS A 286 8.33 -10.02 -18.65
N ALA A 287 7.13 -10.52 -18.90
CA ALA A 287 6.06 -10.60 -17.92
C ALA A 287 6.44 -11.48 -16.71
N ASP A 288 7.08 -12.63 -16.95
CA ASP A 288 7.53 -13.53 -15.89
C ASP A 288 8.65 -12.91 -15.05
N LYS A 289 9.65 -12.29 -15.70
CA LYS A 289 10.68 -11.50 -15.00
C LYS A 289 10.06 -10.40 -14.14
N TRP A 290 9.06 -9.70 -14.66
CA TRP A 290 8.33 -8.68 -13.92
C TRP A 290 7.60 -9.26 -12.70
N VAL A 291 6.88 -10.38 -12.85
CA VAL A 291 6.20 -11.06 -11.74
C VAL A 291 7.20 -11.56 -10.68
N ASN A 292 8.26 -12.24 -11.10
CA ASN A 292 9.32 -12.77 -10.22
C ASN A 292 10.10 -11.65 -9.50
N SER A 293 10.16 -10.45 -10.09
CA SER A 293 10.71 -9.26 -9.43
C SER A 293 9.81 -8.63 -8.36
N LEU A 294 8.64 -9.23 -8.08
CA LEU A 294 7.54 -8.66 -7.29
C LEU A 294 6.95 -7.39 -7.94
N LYS A 295 6.75 -7.44 -9.26
CA LYS A 295 6.18 -6.36 -10.09
C LYS A 295 6.97 -5.04 -10.03
N SER A 296 8.31 -5.12 -10.08
CA SER A 296 9.18 -3.93 -10.05
C SER A 296 9.08 -3.10 -11.34
N HIS A 297 9.07 -1.77 -11.21
CA HIS A 297 9.03 -0.82 -12.34
C HIS A 297 10.21 -0.95 -13.32
N GLU A 298 11.33 -1.53 -12.89
CA GLU A 298 12.55 -1.67 -13.70
C GLU A 298 12.42 -2.63 -14.88
N HIS A 299 11.47 -3.57 -14.80
CA HIS A 299 11.21 -4.55 -15.84
C HIS A 299 10.06 -4.13 -16.77
N LEU A 300 9.43 -2.98 -16.54
CA LEU A 300 8.37 -2.47 -17.40
C LEU A 300 8.94 -1.96 -18.72
N LEU A 301 8.16 -2.15 -19.80
CA LEU A 301 8.56 -1.75 -21.15
C LEU A 301 8.52 -0.23 -21.32
N TYR A 302 9.48 0.35 -22.04
CA TYR A 302 9.55 1.78 -22.34
C TYR A 302 9.91 2.03 -23.82
N GLY A 303 9.61 3.23 -24.32
CA GLY A 303 9.98 3.68 -25.67
C GLY A 303 9.55 2.71 -26.77
N GLN A 304 10.50 2.29 -27.60
CA GLN A 304 10.24 1.40 -28.74
C GLN A 304 9.72 0.02 -28.32
N ALA A 305 10.20 -0.54 -27.20
CA ALA A 305 9.74 -1.85 -26.72
C ALA A 305 8.25 -1.84 -26.33
N MET A 306 7.79 -0.74 -25.72
CA MET A 306 6.35 -0.54 -25.47
C MET A 306 5.56 -0.48 -26.77
N SER A 307 6.02 0.32 -27.73
CA SER A 307 5.34 0.46 -29.02
C SER A 307 5.22 -0.89 -29.75
N ASN A 308 6.30 -1.68 -29.74
CA ASN A 308 6.31 -3.03 -30.31
C ASN A 308 5.30 -3.96 -29.61
N ALA A 309 5.20 -3.92 -28.28
CA ALA A 309 4.24 -4.72 -27.52
C ALA A 309 2.78 -4.34 -27.83
N CYS A 310 2.49 -3.03 -27.95
CA CYS A 310 1.16 -2.54 -28.34
C CYS A 310 0.80 -2.92 -29.79
N ASN A 311 1.77 -2.82 -30.70
CA ASN A 311 1.62 -3.27 -32.10
C ASN A 311 1.37 -4.78 -32.16
N TRP A 312 2.09 -5.57 -31.34
CA TRP A 312 1.89 -7.01 -31.25
C TRP A 312 0.48 -7.38 -30.78
N LEU A 313 -0.05 -6.75 -29.73
CA LEU A 313 -1.45 -6.95 -29.29
C LEU A 313 -2.45 -6.70 -30.42
N THR A 314 -2.19 -5.69 -31.25
CA THR A 314 -3.03 -5.36 -32.41
C THR A 314 -2.92 -6.40 -33.53
N ASN A 315 -1.70 -6.89 -33.79
CA ASN A 315 -1.42 -7.83 -34.87
C ASN A 315 -1.91 -9.25 -34.55
N VAL A 316 -1.72 -9.74 -33.32
CA VAL A 316 -2.13 -11.09 -32.92
C VAL A 316 -3.66 -11.25 -33.01
N ARG A 317 -4.43 -10.18 -32.75
CA ARG A 317 -5.89 -10.15 -32.95
C ARG A 317 -6.31 -10.38 -34.41
N ARG A 318 -5.51 -9.91 -35.37
CA ARG A 318 -5.78 -10.08 -36.80
C ARG A 318 -5.42 -11.49 -37.28
N ALA A 319 -4.51 -12.17 -36.61
CA ALA A 319 -4.03 -13.50 -36.96
C ALA A 319 -4.89 -14.64 -36.36
N LYS A 320 -6.22 -14.55 -36.48
CA LYS A 320 -7.16 -15.54 -35.91
C LYS A 320 -6.93 -16.98 -36.40
N GLU A 321 -6.38 -17.14 -37.61
CA GLU A 321 -6.10 -18.44 -38.23
C GLU A 321 -5.05 -19.28 -37.49
N LEU A 322 -4.23 -18.65 -36.64
CA LEU A 322 -3.18 -19.35 -35.89
C LEU A 322 -3.64 -19.91 -34.55
N GLU A 323 -4.86 -19.58 -34.12
CA GLU A 323 -5.38 -19.89 -32.77
C GLU A 323 -4.45 -19.45 -31.62
N VAL A 324 -3.61 -18.44 -31.85
CA VAL A 324 -2.73 -17.83 -30.84
C VAL A 324 -3.41 -16.56 -30.32
N PHE A 325 -3.63 -16.48 -29.01
CA PHE A 325 -4.29 -15.35 -28.36
C PHE A 325 -3.41 -14.78 -27.23
N PRO A 326 -3.49 -13.46 -26.95
CA PRO A 326 -2.82 -12.88 -25.80
C PRO A 326 -3.26 -13.56 -24.50
N LEU A 327 -2.30 -13.93 -23.66
CA LEU A 327 -2.55 -14.41 -22.30
C LEU A 327 -2.83 -13.26 -21.33
N ASP A 328 -3.40 -13.59 -20.17
CA ASP A 328 -3.64 -12.64 -19.08
C ASP A 328 -2.33 -11.99 -18.59
N GLU A 329 -1.23 -12.76 -18.58
CA GLU A 329 0.09 -12.24 -18.22
C GLU A 329 0.55 -11.14 -19.18
N HIS A 330 0.27 -11.28 -20.48
CA HIS A 330 0.61 -10.26 -21.47
C HIS A 330 -0.16 -8.97 -21.25
N THR A 331 -1.49 -9.07 -21.16
CA THR A 331 -2.34 -7.89 -21.02
C THR A 331 -2.06 -7.19 -19.69
N SER A 332 -1.86 -7.94 -18.61
CA SER A 332 -1.48 -7.38 -17.31
C SER A 332 -0.14 -6.65 -17.34
N PHE A 333 0.90 -7.26 -17.92
CA PHE A 333 2.24 -6.67 -18.01
C PHE A 333 2.28 -5.42 -18.90
N ILE A 334 1.64 -5.48 -20.08
CA ILE A 334 1.56 -4.34 -20.99
C ILE A 334 0.75 -3.21 -20.36
N ASN A 335 -0.38 -3.51 -19.71
CA ASN A 335 -1.20 -2.51 -19.03
C ASN A 335 -0.45 -1.83 -17.87
N ALA A 336 0.26 -2.60 -17.04
CA ALA A 336 1.10 -2.05 -15.98
C ALA A 336 2.22 -1.15 -16.53
N SER A 337 2.84 -1.57 -17.64
CA SER A 337 3.86 -0.78 -18.31
C SER A 337 3.27 0.54 -18.82
N ARG A 338 2.06 0.53 -19.40
CA ARG A 338 1.37 1.75 -19.88
C ARG A 338 0.99 2.70 -18.75
N LEU A 339 0.41 2.18 -17.67
CA LEU A 339 0.07 2.97 -16.48
C LEU A 339 1.27 3.71 -15.91
N TYR A 340 2.44 3.07 -15.86
CA TYR A 340 3.66 3.70 -15.37
C TYR A 340 4.13 4.86 -16.25
N HIS A 341 3.99 4.74 -17.57
CA HIS A 341 4.41 5.78 -18.53
C HIS A 341 3.42 6.94 -18.64
N GLN A 342 2.16 6.71 -18.27
CA GLN A 342 1.10 7.71 -18.31
C GLN A 342 0.86 8.33 -16.93
N ASP A 343 1.84 8.31 -16.01
CA ASP A 343 1.72 8.87 -14.66
C ASP A 343 0.46 8.40 -13.89
N GLU A 344 0.12 7.11 -14.05
CA GLU A 344 -1.08 6.45 -13.51
C GLU A 344 -2.43 6.92 -14.09
N LEU A 345 -2.43 7.68 -15.19
CA LEU A 345 -3.63 7.93 -15.99
C LEU A 345 -4.13 6.62 -16.58
N SER A 346 -5.43 6.38 -16.41
CA SER A 346 -6.10 5.20 -16.95
C SER A 346 -7.29 5.63 -17.81
N ASP A 347 -7.59 4.84 -18.83
CA ASP A 347 -8.79 5.07 -19.61
C ASP A 347 -10.02 4.66 -18.78
N ILE A 348 -9.94 3.51 -18.08
CA ILE A 348 -11.08 2.92 -17.38
C ILE A 348 -10.69 2.52 -15.96
N CYS A 349 -11.45 2.95 -14.97
CA CYS A 349 -11.43 2.40 -13.61
C CYS A 349 -12.65 1.51 -13.40
N VAL A 350 -12.44 0.21 -13.25
CA VAL A 350 -13.49 -0.76 -12.96
C VAL A 350 -13.59 -0.95 -11.45
N VAL A 351 -14.75 -0.62 -10.89
CA VAL A 351 -15.05 -0.74 -9.47
C VAL A 351 -16.03 -1.89 -9.28
N HIS A 352 -15.73 -2.81 -8.38
CA HIS A 352 -16.52 -4.03 -8.21
C HIS A 352 -16.42 -4.64 -6.80
N HIS A 353 -17.23 -5.66 -6.52
CA HIS A 353 -17.14 -6.49 -5.32
C HIS A 353 -16.20 -7.69 -5.57
N SER A 354 -15.54 -8.27 -4.56
CA SER A 354 -14.63 -9.43 -4.77
C SER A 354 -15.29 -10.61 -5.47
N ASN A 355 -16.58 -10.82 -5.22
CA ASN A 355 -17.39 -11.84 -5.92
C ASN A 355 -17.27 -11.75 -7.46
N ASP A 356 -17.11 -10.53 -7.99
CA ASP A 356 -17.07 -10.25 -9.43
C ASP A 356 -15.65 -10.22 -10.01
N GLN A 357 -14.60 -10.43 -9.19
CA GLN A 357 -13.20 -10.28 -9.61
C GLN A 357 -12.87 -11.11 -10.86
N THR A 358 -13.38 -12.33 -10.95
CA THR A 358 -13.11 -13.22 -12.09
C THR A 358 -13.70 -12.68 -13.39
N GLN A 359 -14.90 -12.11 -13.35
CA GLN A 359 -15.56 -11.50 -14.51
C GLN A 359 -14.86 -10.19 -14.91
N VAL A 360 -14.50 -9.37 -13.92
CA VAL A 360 -13.77 -8.12 -14.13
C VAL A 360 -12.40 -8.35 -14.75
N ASN A 361 -11.67 -9.39 -14.32
CA ASN A 361 -10.38 -9.73 -14.92
C ASN A 361 -10.53 -10.08 -16.40
N LYS A 362 -11.55 -10.88 -16.76
CA LYS A 362 -11.85 -11.25 -18.16
C LYS A 362 -12.28 -10.04 -19.01
N LEU A 363 -13.07 -9.13 -18.43
CA LEU A 363 -13.47 -7.88 -19.07
C LEU A 363 -12.23 -6.98 -19.30
N CYS A 364 -11.40 -6.77 -18.28
CA CYS A 364 -10.18 -5.98 -18.39
C CYS A 364 -9.22 -6.56 -19.42
N HIS A 365 -9.02 -7.88 -19.43
CA HIS A 365 -8.24 -8.56 -20.44
C HIS A 365 -8.72 -8.20 -21.85
N SER A 366 -10.04 -8.28 -22.09
CA SER A 366 -10.65 -7.95 -23.38
C SER A 366 -10.51 -6.47 -23.75
N LEU A 367 -10.64 -5.55 -22.78
CA LEU A 367 -10.48 -4.11 -22.98
C LEU A 367 -9.02 -3.72 -23.28
N ILE A 368 -8.06 -4.36 -22.62
CA ILE A 368 -6.62 -4.12 -22.84
C ILE A 368 -6.22 -4.57 -24.25
N GLN A 369 -6.75 -5.70 -24.72
CA GLN A 369 -6.56 -6.12 -26.13
C GLN A 369 -7.10 -5.10 -27.14
N ARG A 370 -8.07 -4.27 -26.74
CA ARG A 370 -8.65 -3.19 -27.55
C ARG A 370 -7.86 -1.88 -27.43
N GLY A 371 -6.76 -1.89 -26.68
CA GLY A 371 -5.88 -0.74 -26.49
C GLY A 371 -6.28 0.18 -25.35
N TYR A 372 -7.23 -0.21 -24.49
CA TYR A 372 -7.58 0.59 -23.30
C TYR A 372 -6.63 0.29 -22.14
N VAL A 373 -6.36 1.30 -21.32
CA VAL A 373 -5.63 1.17 -20.05
C VAL A 373 -6.64 1.06 -18.92
N THR A 374 -6.61 -0.06 -18.19
CA THR A 374 -7.61 -0.34 -17.15
C THR A 374 -6.98 -0.42 -15.75
N VAL A 375 -7.74 0.00 -14.74
CA VAL A 375 -7.42 -0.19 -13.31
C VAL A 375 -8.64 -0.77 -12.63
N THR A 376 -8.44 -1.63 -11.63
CA THR A 376 -9.52 -2.29 -10.89
C THR A 376 -9.45 -1.95 -9.40
N GLU A 377 -10.58 -1.68 -8.77
CA GLU A 377 -10.68 -1.45 -7.32
C GLU A 377 -11.83 -2.25 -6.71
N THR A 378 -11.54 -2.97 -5.62
CA THR A 378 -12.49 -3.82 -4.88
C THR A 378 -13.05 -3.09 -3.66
N LEU A 379 -14.38 -3.13 -3.44
CA LEU A 379 -15.05 -2.31 -2.42
C LEU A 379 -15.52 -3.03 -1.14
N ASP A 380 -15.09 -4.26 -0.88
CA ASP A 380 -15.70 -5.11 0.17
C ASP A 380 -15.47 -4.64 1.62
N ASN A 381 -14.45 -3.81 1.87
CA ASN A 381 -13.92 -3.53 3.22
C ASN A 381 -13.75 -2.04 3.57
N VAL A 382 -14.53 -1.14 2.97
CA VAL A 382 -14.33 0.31 3.25
C VAL A 382 -14.97 0.71 4.58
N GLN A 383 -14.18 0.67 5.67
CA GLN A 383 -14.50 1.34 6.93
C GLN A 383 -14.38 2.87 6.73
N SER A 384 -15.42 3.61 7.09
CA SER A 384 -15.66 5.01 6.71
C SER A 384 -14.69 6.09 7.25
N CYS A 385 -13.58 5.73 7.90
CA CYS A 385 -12.63 6.69 8.50
C CYS A 385 -11.26 6.73 7.83
N SER A 386 -10.98 5.87 6.84
CA SER A 386 -9.76 5.93 6.05
C SER A 386 -10.05 5.51 4.62
N LEU A 387 -10.97 6.19 3.94
CA LEU A 387 -11.11 5.98 2.50
C LEU A 387 -9.74 6.23 1.85
N ASP A 388 -9.20 5.17 1.25
CA ASP A 388 -7.85 5.09 0.76
C ASP A 388 -7.53 6.25 -0.17
N LYS A 389 -6.44 6.97 0.10
CA LYS A 389 -5.82 7.91 -0.86
C LYS A 389 -5.66 7.26 -2.25
N LEU A 390 -5.54 5.93 -2.28
CA LEU A 390 -5.45 5.13 -3.50
C LEU A 390 -6.76 5.12 -4.31
N LEU A 391 -7.91 4.83 -3.72
CA LEU A 391 -9.21 4.82 -4.43
C LEU A 391 -9.51 6.21 -5.02
N TYR A 392 -9.31 7.28 -4.24
CA TYR A 392 -9.49 8.64 -4.74
C TYR A 392 -8.54 8.95 -5.89
N ARG A 393 -7.28 8.51 -5.79
CA ARG A 393 -6.29 8.65 -6.85
C ARG A 393 -6.70 7.91 -8.12
N ARG A 394 -7.20 6.66 -8.02
CA ARG A 394 -7.65 5.88 -9.20
C ARG A 394 -8.91 6.44 -9.85
N LEU A 395 -9.91 6.85 -9.06
CA LEU A 395 -11.10 7.50 -9.60
C LEU A 395 -10.77 8.85 -10.25
N ARG A 396 -9.78 9.56 -9.71
CA ARG A 396 -9.29 10.83 -10.28
C ARG A 396 -8.60 10.63 -11.61
N THR A 397 -7.66 9.68 -11.70
CA THR A 397 -6.84 9.48 -12.89
C THR A 397 -7.57 8.78 -14.03
N ALA A 398 -8.72 8.15 -13.76
CA ALA A 398 -9.51 7.47 -14.77
C ALA A 398 -10.41 8.40 -15.60
N THR A 399 -10.43 8.17 -16.91
CA THR A 399 -11.34 8.87 -17.85
C THR A 399 -12.78 8.39 -17.69
N PHE A 400 -12.97 7.08 -17.64
CA PHE A 400 -14.27 6.42 -17.47
C PHE A 400 -14.29 5.60 -16.18
N ILE A 401 -15.41 5.63 -15.45
CA ILE A 401 -15.62 4.82 -14.25
C ILE A 401 -16.68 3.76 -14.57
N VAL A 402 -16.31 2.48 -14.53
CA VAL A 402 -17.22 1.37 -14.79
C VAL A 402 -17.51 0.67 -13.48
N VAL A 403 -18.79 0.58 -13.14
CA VAL A 403 -19.27 -0.13 -11.96
C VAL A 403 -19.83 -1.47 -12.39
N VAL A 404 -19.31 -2.57 -11.82
CA VAL A 404 -19.86 -3.92 -12.01
C VAL A 404 -20.60 -4.31 -10.75
N ALA A 405 -21.90 -4.62 -10.89
CA ALA A 405 -22.76 -5.03 -9.78
C ALA A 405 -23.69 -6.18 -10.21
N SER A 406 -23.29 -7.42 -9.88
CA SER A 406 -24.04 -8.65 -10.17
C SER A 406 -25.20 -8.90 -9.18
N ASP A 407 -25.03 -8.57 -7.89
CA ASP A 407 -25.93 -9.06 -6.81
C ASP A 407 -26.89 -8.01 -6.22
N GLY A 408 -27.05 -6.83 -6.83
CA GLY A 408 -27.95 -5.79 -6.29
C GLY A 408 -27.49 -5.16 -4.96
N ILE A 409 -26.26 -5.42 -4.52
CA ILE A 409 -25.63 -4.88 -3.29
C ILE A 409 -25.13 -3.44 -3.52
N THR A 410 -25.91 -2.60 -4.20
CA THR A 410 -25.52 -1.22 -4.59
C THR A 410 -25.69 -0.16 -3.48
N HIS A 411 -25.99 -0.60 -2.26
CA HIS A 411 -26.37 0.27 -1.13
C HIS A 411 -25.38 0.29 0.05
N THR A 412 -24.15 -0.18 -0.12
CA THR A 412 -23.10 0.01 0.89
C THR A 412 -22.59 1.46 0.90
N SER A 413 -22.07 1.91 2.05
CA SER A 413 -21.47 3.25 2.20
C SER A 413 -20.36 3.50 1.17
N ALA A 414 -19.58 2.48 0.80
CA ALA A 414 -18.54 2.52 -0.24
C ALA A 414 -19.07 2.98 -1.60
N TRP A 415 -20.21 2.43 -2.04
CA TRP A 415 -20.86 2.83 -3.30
C TRP A 415 -21.39 4.25 -3.26
N LYS A 416 -21.86 4.71 -2.10
CA LYS A 416 -22.24 6.11 -1.91
C LYS A 416 -21.04 7.05 -2.12
N TYR A 417 -19.84 6.70 -1.66
CA TYR A 417 -18.66 7.54 -1.89
C TYR A 417 -18.27 7.63 -3.37
N VAL A 418 -18.28 6.51 -4.10
CA VAL A 418 -18.03 6.52 -5.54
C VAL A 418 -19.08 7.38 -6.26
N ARG A 419 -20.35 7.28 -5.83
CA ARG A 419 -21.46 8.11 -6.34
C ARG A 419 -21.22 9.59 -6.11
N ASP A 420 -20.96 9.97 -4.86
CA ASP A 420 -20.75 11.37 -4.46
C ASP A 420 -19.53 11.94 -5.19
N TYR A 421 -18.47 11.15 -5.39
CA TYR A 421 -17.29 11.55 -6.16
C TYR A 421 -17.61 11.77 -7.64
N VAL A 422 -18.27 10.79 -8.28
CA VAL A 422 -18.66 10.87 -9.70
C VAL A 422 -19.55 12.08 -9.96
N GLN A 423 -20.55 12.32 -9.09
CA GLN A 423 -21.47 13.45 -9.21
C GLN A 423 -20.77 14.79 -8.97
N SER A 424 -19.98 14.91 -7.91
CA SER A 424 -19.30 16.15 -7.53
C SER A 424 -18.27 16.60 -8.57
N ASN A 425 -17.63 15.65 -9.27
CA ASN A 425 -16.60 15.92 -10.28
C ASN A 425 -17.10 15.76 -11.72
N GLN A 426 -18.40 15.49 -11.91
CA GLN A 426 -19.03 15.26 -13.21
C GLN A 426 -18.31 14.20 -14.08
N LYS A 427 -17.78 13.14 -13.44
CA LYS A 427 -17.08 12.06 -14.15
C LYS A 427 -18.06 11.23 -14.99
N VAL A 428 -17.59 10.65 -16.09
CA VAL A 428 -18.40 9.75 -16.91
C VAL A 428 -18.37 8.37 -16.27
N SER A 429 -19.54 7.84 -15.92
CA SER A 429 -19.65 6.50 -15.35
C SER A 429 -20.68 5.64 -16.07
N PHE A 430 -20.38 4.34 -16.12
CA PHE A 430 -21.28 3.30 -16.62
C PHE A 430 -21.53 2.27 -15.53
N THR A 431 -22.77 1.82 -15.39
CA THR A 431 -23.07 0.72 -14.47
C THR A 431 -23.51 -0.50 -15.27
N LEU A 432 -22.74 -1.58 -15.14
CA LEU A 432 -23.01 -2.90 -15.69
C LEU A 432 -23.90 -3.66 -14.69
N LEU A 433 -25.16 -3.93 -15.08
CA LEU A 433 -26.13 -4.65 -14.26
C LEU A 433 -26.56 -5.97 -14.92
N GLU A 434 -26.50 -7.03 -14.12
CA GLU A 434 -26.98 -8.37 -14.48
C GLU A 434 -28.44 -8.55 -14.01
N ASN A 435 -29.37 -8.76 -14.95
CA ASN A 435 -30.75 -9.23 -14.70
C ASN A 435 -31.56 -8.60 -13.53
N LEU A 436 -31.47 -7.29 -13.28
CA LEU A 436 -32.25 -6.59 -12.24
C LEU A 436 -33.36 -5.66 -12.80
N SER A 437 -34.48 -5.60 -12.07
CA SER A 437 -35.64 -4.74 -12.36
C SER A 437 -35.28 -3.24 -12.33
N PRO A 438 -35.90 -2.39 -13.18
CA PRO A 438 -35.57 -0.96 -13.33
C PRO A 438 -35.67 -0.13 -12.04
N GLU A 439 -36.45 -0.57 -11.05
CA GLU A 439 -36.66 0.15 -9.79
C GLU A 439 -35.56 -0.07 -8.74
N LYS A 440 -34.62 -1.00 -8.98
CA LYS A 440 -33.53 -1.35 -8.03
C LYS A 440 -32.11 -1.19 -8.61
N GLY A 441 -31.99 -0.67 -9.84
CA GLY A 441 -30.71 -0.45 -10.52
C GLY A 441 -30.10 0.91 -10.18
N SER A 442 -28.82 0.93 -9.81
CA SER A 442 -28.07 2.07 -9.28
C SER A 442 -28.24 3.43 -9.99
N ASP A 443 -28.36 4.50 -9.21
CA ASP A 443 -28.42 5.92 -9.66
C ASP A 443 -27.10 6.47 -10.26
N LEU A 444 -26.19 5.61 -10.75
CA LEU A 444 -24.81 5.96 -11.13
C LEU A 444 -24.60 5.85 -12.65
N GLY A 445 -24.70 6.98 -13.36
CA GLY A 445 -24.37 7.07 -14.78
C GLY A 445 -25.30 6.30 -15.73
N GLN A 446 -24.81 6.03 -16.95
CA GLN A 446 -25.59 5.26 -17.93
C GLN A 446 -25.62 3.78 -17.55
N ILE A 447 -26.83 3.22 -17.43
CA ILE A 447 -27.03 1.81 -17.10
C ILE A 447 -26.93 0.99 -18.37
N ILE A 448 -26.00 0.04 -18.36
CA ILE A 448 -25.79 -0.95 -19.40
C ILE A 448 -26.24 -2.31 -18.86
N ARG A 449 -27.24 -2.90 -19.50
CA ARG A 449 -27.81 -4.20 -19.10
C ARG A 449 -27.27 -5.30 -19.99
N PHE A 450 -26.91 -6.42 -19.39
CA PHE A 450 -26.48 -7.61 -20.11
C PHE A 450 -27.08 -8.87 -19.47
N ASP A 451 -27.24 -9.92 -20.28
CA ASP A 451 -27.75 -11.21 -19.82
C ASP A 451 -26.61 -12.01 -19.16
N ALA A 452 -26.90 -12.69 -18.05
CA ALA A 452 -26.00 -13.63 -17.37
C ALA A 452 -25.40 -14.70 -18.32
N LYS A 453 -26.09 -14.99 -19.42
CA LYS A 453 -25.65 -15.92 -20.48
C LYS A 453 -24.83 -15.27 -21.60
N ALA A 454 -24.72 -13.94 -21.63
CA ALA A 454 -23.96 -13.24 -22.65
C ALA A 454 -22.47 -13.53 -22.52
N ASN A 455 -21.78 -13.67 -23.65
CA ASN A 455 -20.33 -13.89 -23.64
C ASN A 455 -19.62 -12.58 -23.24
N ASN A 456 -18.49 -12.65 -22.52
CA ASN A 456 -17.73 -11.45 -22.09
C ASN A 456 -17.30 -10.56 -23.27
N GLU A 457 -17.17 -11.15 -24.46
CA GLU A 457 -16.85 -10.44 -25.69
C GLU A 457 -18.01 -9.55 -26.16
N GLU A 458 -19.26 -10.01 -26.02
CA GLU A 458 -20.46 -9.22 -26.34
C GLU A 458 -20.63 -8.05 -25.36
N LEU A 459 -20.38 -8.29 -24.07
CA LEU A 459 -20.36 -7.25 -23.04
C LEU A 459 -19.28 -6.19 -23.32
N CYS A 460 -18.09 -6.62 -23.73
CA CYS A 460 -17.00 -5.74 -24.11
C CYS A 460 -17.39 -4.88 -25.32
N GLU A 461 -17.95 -5.46 -26.39
CA GLU A 461 -18.39 -4.70 -27.57
C GLU A 461 -19.47 -3.66 -27.24
N LEU A 462 -20.42 -4.03 -26.37
CA LEU A 462 -21.47 -3.11 -25.96
C LEU A 462 -20.90 -1.96 -25.12
N LEU A 463 -19.98 -2.24 -24.20
CA LEU A 463 -19.30 -1.20 -23.43
C LEU A 463 -18.45 -0.29 -24.34
N LEU A 464 -17.73 -0.86 -25.31
CA LEU A 464 -16.93 -0.10 -26.28
C LEU A 464 -17.78 0.86 -27.11
N HIS A 465 -18.97 0.44 -27.55
CA HIS A 465 -19.90 1.30 -28.27
C HIS A 465 -20.22 2.60 -27.50
N HIS A 466 -20.27 2.52 -26.17
CA HIS A 466 -20.45 3.70 -25.31
C HIS A 466 -19.14 4.45 -25.02
N LEU A 467 -18.03 3.74 -24.83
CA LEU A 467 -16.72 4.35 -24.53
C LEU A 467 -16.08 5.08 -25.71
N GLU A 468 -16.38 4.67 -26.94
CA GLU A 468 -15.86 5.29 -28.16
C GLU A 468 -16.56 6.63 -28.47
N GLN A 469 -17.73 6.89 -27.90
CA GLN A 469 -18.40 8.17 -28.03
C GLN A 469 -17.58 9.27 -27.33
N ASP A 470 -17.12 10.25 -28.12
CA ASP A 470 -16.34 11.40 -27.63
C ASP A 470 -15.06 11.07 -26.85
N LYS A 471 -14.46 9.90 -27.12
CA LYS A 471 -13.25 9.42 -26.42
C LYS A 471 -12.13 10.46 -26.36
N ASP A 472 -11.82 11.09 -27.49
CA ASP A 472 -10.71 12.06 -27.58
C ASP A 472 -11.00 13.30 -26.73
N TYR A 473 -12.24 13.81 -26.76
CA TYR A 473 -12.68 14.93 -25.93
C TYR A 473 -12.63 14.59 -24.44
N LEU A 474 -13.12 13.41 -24.03
CA LEU A 474 -13.15 12.99 -22.63
C LEU A 474 -11.75 12.67 -22.09
N SER A 475 -10.87 12.12 -22.91
CA SER A 475 -9.46 11.87 -22.55
C SER A 475 -8.71 13.18 -22.34
N LEU A 476 -8.90 14.14 -23.26
CA LEU A 476 -8.34 15.49 -23.13
C LEU A 476 -8.86 16.20 -21.86
N ARG A 477 -10.17 16.13 -21.62
CA ARG A 477 -10.83 16.65 -20.41
C ARG A 477 -10.22 16.04 -19.14
N ASN A 478 -9.98 14.74 -19.11
CA ASN A 478 -9.43 14.05 -17.94
C ASN A 478 -7.97 14.44 -17.66
N ASN A 479 -7.14 14.54 -18.70
CA ASN A 479 -5.75 15.01 -18.57
C ASN A 479 -5.69 16.41 -17.96
N LEU A 480 -6.52 17.32 -18.49
CA LEU A 480 -6.66 18.68 -17.98
C LEU A 480 -7.17 18.70 -16.54
N PHE A 481 -8.20 17.91 -16.23
CA PHE A 481 -8.74 17.80 -14.88
C PHE A 481 -7.70 17.30 -13.87
N CYS A 482 -6.86 16.33 -14.25
CA CYS A 482 -5.78 15.84 -13.41
C CYS A 482 -4.72 16.92 -13.15
N ARG A 483 -4.34 17.69 -14.17
CA ARG A 483 -3.39 18.81 -14.05
C ARG A 483 -3.97 19.94 -13.19
N ALA A 484 -5.24 20.28 -13.37
CA ALA A 484 -5.96 21.25 -12.53
C ALA A 484 -6.03 20.81 -11.06
N ALA A 485 -6.30 19.53 -10.80
CA ALA A 485 -6.31 18.99 -9.45
C ALA A 485 -4.92 19.03 -8.79
N GLN A 486 -3.86 18.69 -9.54
CA GLN A 486 -2.47 18.82 -9.06
C GLN A 486 -2.11 20.27 -8.74
N TRP A 487 -2.56 21.21 -9.58
CA TRP A 487 -2.41 22.63 -9.30
C TRP A 487 -3.20 23.06 -8.05
N GLY A 488 -4.44 22.61 -7.86
CA GLY A 488 -5.22 22.90 -6.66
C GLY A 488 -4.56 22.42 -5.36
N GLU A 489 -3.83 21.29 -5.40
CA GLU A 489 -3.08 20.74 -4.27
C GLU A 489 -1.78 21.51 -3.98
N ARG A 490 -1.03 21.88 -5.01
CA ARG A 490 0.34 22.42 -4.88
C ARG A 490 0.45 23.94 -5.04
N LYS A 491 -0.54 24.55 -5.71
CA LYS A 491 -0.59 25.97 -6.12
C LYS A 491 0.75 26.48 -6.66
N SER A 492 1.35 25.72 -7.58
CA SER A 492 2.65 26.04 -8.17
C SER A 492 2.50 26.52 -9.60
N ASP A 493 3.16 27.62 -9.93
CA ASP A 493 3.12 28.24 -11.26
C ASP A 493 3.74 27.37 -12.36
N GLY A 494 4.54 26.36 -12.00
CA GLY A 494 5.12 25.41 -12.95
C GLY A 494 4.12 24.42 -13.53
N ILE A 495 2.92 24.33 -12.97
CA ILE A 495 1.84 23.41 -13.41
C ILE A 495 0.87 24.12 -14.38
N LEU A 496 0.90 25.46 -14.42
CA LEU A 496 0.03 26.29 -15.25
C LEU A 496 0.23 25.99 -16.74
N LEU A 497 -0.78 26.36 -17.53
CA LEU A 497 -0.81 26.15 -18.97
C LEU A 497 0.15 27.10 -19.69
N THR A 498 0.85 26.61 -20.71
CA THR A 498 1.67 27.44 -21.62
C THR A 498 0.81 28.17 -22.66
N ASN A 499 1.33 29.18 -23.36
CA ASN A 499 0.52 29.99 -24.29
C ASN A 499 -0.12 29.17 -25.43
N THR A 500 0.61 28.20 -25.98
CA THR A 500 0.12 27.28 -27.01
C THR A 500 -0.98 26.36 -26.47
N GLU A 501 -0.76 25.79 -25.29
CA GLU A 501 -1.73 24.97 -24.58
C GLU A 501 -3.01 25.76 -24.25
N LEU A 502 -2.86 27.02 -23.83
CA LEU A 502 -3.98 27.86 -23.41
C LEU A 502 -4.97 28.15 -24.54
N VAL A 503 -4.47 28.33 -25.77
CA VAL A 503 -5.33 28.50 -26.96
C VAL A 503 -6.14 27.23 -27.23
N ASP A 504 -5.48 26.06 -27.24
CA ASP A 504 -6.14 24.77 -27.44
C ASP A 504 -7.17 24.50 -26.33
N TYR A 505 -6.88 24.95 -25.10
CA TYR A 505 -7.72 24.72 -23.94
C TYR A 505 -8.87 25.73 -23.79
N GLN A 506 -8.72 26.96 -24.27
CA GLN A 506 -9.84 27.89 -24.45
C GLN A 506 -10.82 27.40 -25.52
N GLN A 507 -10.30 26.81 -26.61
CA GLN A 507 -11.14 26.16 -27.61
C GLN A 507 -11.88 24.94 -27.02
N PHE A 508 -11.19 24.12 -26.22
CA PHE A 508 -11.84 23.04 -25.46
C PHE A 508 -12.95 23.58 -24.55
N LEU A 509 -12.72 24.68 -23.83
CA LEU A 509 -13.69 25.27 -22.91
C LEU A 509 -14.92 25.80 -23.66
N ALA A 510 -14.73 26.40 -24.84
CA ALA A 510 -15.82 26.81 -25.73
C ALA A 510 -16.65 25.61 -26.22
N ILE A 511 -15.98 24.51 -26.60
CA ILE A 511 -16.67 23.25 -26.99
C ILE A 511 -17.42 22.66 -25.79
N ALA A 512 -16.83 22.68 -24.59
CA ALA A 512 -17.41 22.15 -23.37
C ALA A 512 -18.63 22.97 -22.90
N GLN A 513 -18.65 24.28 -23.13
CA GLN A 513 -19.78 25.17 -22.82
C GLN A 513 -20.99 24.96 -23.73
N VAL A 514 -20.75 24.57 -24.99
CA VAL A 514 -21.82 24.30 -25.97
C VAL A 514 -22.45 22.92 -25.75
N ARG A 515 -21.71 21.97 -25.19
CA ARG A 515 -22.19 20.60 -24.93
C ARG A 515 -23.04 20.54 -23.66
N SER A 516 -24.26 20.01 -23.78
CA SER A 516 -25.16 19.81 -22.63
C SER A 516 -24.81 18.59 -21.77
N THR A 517 -24.06 17.63 -22.31
CA THR A 517 -23.66 16.38 -21.63
C THR A 517 -22.15 16.38 -21.36
N PHE A 518 -21.79 16.37 -20.07
CA PHE A 518 -20.41 16.33 -19.53
C PHE A 518 -19.56 17.58 -19.83
N GLY A 519 -19.93 18.70 -19.20
CA GLY A 519 -19.19 19.97 -19.26
C GLY A 519 -17.88 19.98 -18.45
N ALA A 520 -17.21 21.14 -18.46
CA ALA A 520 -16.00 21.37 -17.67
C ALA A 520 -16.36 21.57 -16.18
N PRO A 521 -15.77 20.80 -15.24
CA PRO A 521 -15.94 21.04 -13.81
C PRO A 521 -15.44 22.43 -13.42
N GLN A 522 -16.04 23.06 -12.40
CA GLN A 522 -15.67 24.43 -11.99
C GLN A 522 -14.18 24.56 -11.66
N SER A 523 -13.59 23.56 -10.99
CA SER A 523 -12.16 23.54 -10.67
C SER A 523 -11.25 23.55 -11.90
N LEU A 524 -11.71 22.99 -13.03
CA LEU A 524 -10.98 23.04 -14.29
C LEU A 524 -11.13 24.41 -14.97
N VAL A 525 -12.32 25.00 -14.91
CA VAL A 525 -12.56 26.35 -15.42
C VAL A 525 -11.68 27.35 -14.67
N ASP A 526 -11.70 27.31 -13.33
CA ASP A 526 -10.89 28.15 -12.46
C ASP A 526 -9.39 28.01 -12.77
N PHE A 527 -8.91 26.79 -13.05
CA PHE A 527 -7.51 26.53 -13.42
C PHE A 527 -7.12 27.15 -14.77
N ILE A 528 -7.99 27.05 -15.78
CA ILE A 528 -7.74 27.62 -17.11
C ILE A 528 -7.78 29.15 -17.03
N GLU A 529 -8.75 29.73 -16.31
CA GLU A 529 -8.87 31.17 -16.10
C GLU A 529 -7.69 31.74 -15.30
N TYR A 530 -7.27 31.06 -14.23
CA TYR A 530 -6.09 31.45 -13.46
C TYR A 530 -4.82 31.37 -14.31
N SER A 531 -4.65 30.30 -15.10
CA SER A 531 -3.53 30.18 -16.03
C SER A 531 -3.54 31.32 -17.05
N ALA A 532 -4.72 31.75 -17.53
CA ALA A 532 -4.85 32.86 -18.47
C ALA A 532 -4.47 34.21 -17.83
N GLN A 533 -4.95 34.48 -16.61
CA GLN A 533 -4.66 35.72 -15.88
C GLN A 533 -3.18 35.88 -15.53
N GLU A 534 -2.52 34.82 -15.07
CA GLU A 534 -1.07 34.83 -14.82
C GLU A 534 -0.27 34.99 -16.11
N LEU A 535 -0.74 34.40 -17.22
CA LEU A 535 -0.10 34.61 -18.51
C LEU A 535 -0.25 36.07 -18.97
N GLU A 536 -1.44 36.67 -18.84
CA GLU A 536 -1.66 38.09 -19.14
C GLU A 536 -0.76 39.00 -18.31
N GLN A 537 -0.49 38.67 -17.05
CA GLN A 537 0.48 39.39 -16.21
C GLN A 537 1.95 39.14 -16.63
N ARG A 538 2.29 37.95 -17.15
CA ARG A 538 3.63 37.62 -17.68
C ARG A 538 3.90 38.17 -19.09
N VAL A 539 2.86 38.41 -19.89
CA VAL A 539 2.95 38.82 -21.29
C VAL A 539 3.61 40.20 -21.46
N ASP A 540 3.59 41.06 -20.43
CA ASP A 540 4.28 42.35 -20.51
C ASP A 540 5.83 42.23 -20.51
N ASN A 541 6.41 41.09 -20.09
CA ASN A 541 7.87 40.88 -20.03
C ASN A 541 8.44 39.80 -20.99
N CYS A 542 7.59 39.07 -21.74
CA CYS A 542 8.03 38.00 -22.64
C CYS A 542 8.09 38.45 -24.10
N VAL A 543 9.28 38.44 -24.71
CA VAL A 543 9.52 38.99 -26.05
C VAL A 543 10.12 37.91 -26.96
N ASP A 544 9.62 37.68 -28.16
CA ASP A 544 10.20 36.69 -29.11
C ASP A 544 11.51 37.19 -29.70
N ILE A 545 11.57 38.48 -30.08
CA ILE A 545 12.71 39.12 -30.73
C ILE A 545 13.03 40.45 -30.05
N PHE A 546 14.26 40.59 -29.56
CA PHE A 546 14.74 41.85 -28.98
C PHE A 546 15.52 42.64 -30.04
N VAL A 547 15.11 43.87 -30.35
CA VAL A 547 15.76 44.72 -31.36
C VAL A 547 16.57 45.82 -30.68
N CYS A 548 17.88 45.81 -30.93
CA CYS A 548 18.81 46.86 -30.53
C CYS A 548 19.08 47.75 -31.74
N ALA A 549 18.78 49.04 -31.63
CA ALA A 549 19.21 50.03 -32.61
C ALA A 549 19.61 51.33 -31.89
N ASP A 550 20.48 52.08 -32.55
CA ASP A 550 20.90 53.40 -32.07
C ASP A 550 19.87 54.47 -32.45
N ALA A 551 19.97 55.65 -31.81
CA ALA A 551 19.03 56.76 -31.99
C ALA A 551 18.86 57.18 -33.47
N GLU A 552 19.93 57.09 -34.28
CA GLU A 552 19.91 57.40 -35.71
C GLU A 552 19.07 56.40 -36.54
N ASP A 553 18.90 55.17 -36.06
CA ASP A 553 18.21 54.08 -36.75
C ASP A 553 16.86 53.71 -36.10
N ASN A 554 16.39 54.47 -35.10
CA ASN A 554 15.08 54.32 -34.44
C ASN A 554 13.94 54.13 -35.45
N HIS A 555 13.92 54.94 -36.49
CA HIS A 555 12.85 54.91 -37.51
C HIS A 555 12.80 53.57 -38.27
N PHE A 556 13.96 52.97 -38.55
CA PHE A 556 14.04 51.65 -39.17
C PHE A 556 13.61 50.55 -38.17
N ALA A 557 14.06 50.64 -36.92
CA ALA A 557 13.72 49.67 -35.90
C ALA A 557 12.21 49.64 -35.57
N HIS A 558 11.55 50.81 -35.51
CA HIS A 558 10.09 50.89 -35.37
C HIS A 558 9.35 50.25 -36.55
N ARG A 559 9.86 50.43 -37.76
CA ARG A 559 9.30 49.81 -38.96
C ARG A 559 9.46 48.29 -38.95
N LEU A 560 10.63 47.80 -38.57
CA LEU A 560 10.91 46.37 -38.40
C LEU A 560 10.01 45.76 -37.32
N LYS A 561 9.87 46.42 -36.16
CA LYS A 561 8.95 46.04 -35.08
C LYS A 561 7.52 45.90 -35.57
N ARG A 562 7.02 46.87 -36.33
CA ARG A 562 5.67 46.82 -36.91
C ARG A 562 5.49 45.62 -37.84
N ARG A 563 6.43 45.39 -38.76
CA ARG A 563 6.36 44.27 -39.71
C ARG A 563 6.46 42.90 -39.05
N LEU A 564 7.25 42.76 -37.99
CA LEU A 564 7.35 41.52 -37.22
C LEU A 564 6.10 41.27 -36.37
N ARG A 565 5.45 42.33 -35.85
CA ARG A 565 4.14 42.22 -35.16
C ARG A 565 3.00 41.84 -36.11
N GLU A 566 3.02 42.32 -37.35
CA GLU A 566 2.08 41.90 -38.40
C GLU A 566 2.19 40.39 -38.71
N LEU A 567 3.28 39.73 -38.29
CA LEU A 567 3.54 38.29 -38.42
C LEU A 567 3.43 37.54 -37.07
N GLU A 568 2.69 38.11 -36.12
CA GLU A 568 2.41 37.51 -34.81
C GLU A 568 3.66 37.25 -33.94
N LYS A 569 4.78 37.96 -34.17
CA LYS A 569 5.96 37.92 -33.28
C LYS A 569 5.93 39.04 -32.25
N SER A 570 6.18 38.72 -30.98
CA SER A 570 6.34 39.71 -29.91
C SER A 570 7.73 40.35 -30.00
N VAL A 571 7.78 41.67 -30.21
CA VAL A 571 9.03 42.40 -30.45
C VAL A 571 9.15 43.58 -29.50
N HIS A 572 10.28 43.64 -28.80
CA HIS A 572 10.67 44.74 -27.93
C HIS A 572 11.84 45.51 -28.54
N TYR A 573 11.88 46.80 -28.21
CA TYR A 573 12.80 47.76 -28.80
C TYR A 573 13.41 48.62 -27.69
N GLY A 574 14.74 48.65 -27.58
CA GLY A 574 15.43 49.54 -26.64
C GLY A 574 15.42 50.99 -27.16
N ASP A 575 14.71 51.89 -26.49
CA ASP A 575 14.65 53.31 -26.84
C ASP A 575 15.82 54.08 -26.18
N PRO A 576 16.50 55.02 -26.87
CA PRO A 576 17.61 55.84 -26.35
C PRO A 576 17.36 56.73 -25.11
N GLY A 577 16.18 56.75 -24.50
CA GLY A 577 15.90 57.51 -23.27
C GLY A 577 16.26 56.73 -22.00
N TYR A 578 17.54 56.64 -21.65
CA TYR A 578 18.06 55.67 -20.66
C TYR A 578 18.17 56.15 -19.20
N SER A 579 17.79 55.29 -18.25
CA SER A 579 18.13 55.37 -16.81
C SER A 579 18.57 54.00 -16.26
N ASP A 580 19.39 53.96 -15.20
CA ASP A 580 19.96 52.73 -14.63
C ASP A 580 18.91 51.74 -14.04
N GLN A 581 17.67 52.19 -13.83
CA GLN A 581 16.59 51.37 -13.26
C GLN A 581 16.01 50.34 -14.25
N ASP A 582 16.18 50.55 -15.56
CA ASP A 582 15.61 49.70 -16.62
C ASP A 582 16.55 48.55 -17.05
N TYR A 583 17.80 48.53 -16.57
CA TYR A 583 18.79 47.49 -16.90
C TYR A 583 18.32 46.09 -16.47
N ALA A 584 17.67 45.99 -15.30
CA ALA A 584 17.10 44.74 -14.80
C ALA A 584 15.96 44.24 -15.69
N LEU A 585 15.10 45.17 -16.15
CA LEU A 585 13.97 44.87 -17.04
C LEU A 585 14.46 44.43 -18.43
N PHE A 586 15.45 45.11 -19.01
CA PHE A 586 16.04 44.68 -20.28
C PHE A 586 16.75 43.35 -20.17
N LYS A 587 17.43 43.06 -19.06
CA LYS A 587 18.04 41.76 -18.81
C LYS A 587 16.99 40.66 -18.72
N GLU A 588 15.86 40.90 -18.06
CA GLU A 588 14.73 39.97 -17.97
C GLU A 588 14.10 39.71 -19.34
N MET A 589 13.81 40.77 -20.10
CA MET A 589 13.23 40.69 -21.45
C MET A 589 14.18 40.06 -22.47
N MET A 590 15.49 40.33 -22.38
CA MET A 590 16.48 39.70 -23.25
C MET A 590 16.66 38.22 -22.88
N THR A 591 16.57 37.86 -21.60
CA THR A 591 16.57 36.47 -21.11
C THR A 591 15.35 35.70 -21.62
N SER A 592 14.17 36.33 -21.71
CA SER A 592 12.97 35.71 -22.26
C SER A 592 12.98 35.57 -23.79
N SER A 593 13.87 36.32 -24.48
CA SER A 593 13.95 36.34 -25.94
C SER A 593 14.64 35.15 -26.60
N SER A 594 14.11 34.76 -27.77
CA SER A 594 14.65 33.68 -28.59
C SER A 594 15.89 34.13 -29.38
N ARG A 595 15.96 35.42 -29.72
CA ARG A 595 17.05 36.02 -30.51
C ARG A 595 17.11 37.55 -30.38
N VAL A 596 18.32 38.07 -30.48
CA VAL A 596 18.60 39.51 -30.50
C VAL A 596 18.96 39.96 -31.92
N LEU A 597 18.30 41.00 -32.41
CA LEU A 597 18.63 41.68 -33.67
C LEU A 597 19.35 42.98 -33.35
N VAL A 598 20.52 43.18 -33.97
CA VAL A 598 21.33 44.39 -33.75
C VAL A 598 21.47 45.13 -35.06
N VAL A 599 20.91 46.34 -35.13
CA VAL A 599 21.13 47.25 -36.25
C VAL A 599 22.47 47.94 -36.03
N LEU A 600 23.44 47.70 -36.92
CA LEU A 600 24.80 48.17 -36.75
C LEU A 600 24.88 49.70 -36.89
N PRO A 601 25.26 50.44 -35.84
CA PRO A 601 25.43 51.88 -35.91
C PRO A 601 26.73 52.23 -36.65
N ARG A 602 26.80 53.43 -37.19
CA ARG A 602 28.00 53.92 -37.89
C ARG A 602 29.06 54.47 -36.94
N GLN A 603 28.63 55.03 -35.82
CA GLN A 603 29.47 55.61 -34.77
C GLN A 603 29.32 54.77 -33.49
N ALA A 604 30.25 54.91 -32.54
CA ALA A 604 30.17 54.23 -31.24
C ALA A 604 28.90 54.65 -30.48
N SER A 605 28.08 53.67 -30.07
CA SER A 605 26.85 53.89 -29.31
C SER A 605 26.92 53.10 -27.99
N ASN A 606 26.96 53.84 -26.88
CA ASN A 606 27.03 53.26 -25.53
C ASN A 606 25.87 52.30 -25.24
N LEU A 607 24.69 52.55 -25.82
CA LEU A 607 23.50 51.71 -25.68
C LEU A 607 23.65 50.38 -26.41
N VAL A 608 24.12 50.42 -27.68
CA VAL A 608 24.34 49.21 -28.46
C VAL A 608 25.47 48.38 -27.87
N ASP A 609 26.54 49.01 -27.38
CA ASP A 609 27.66 48.32 -26.73
C ASP A 609 27.24 47.63 -25.43
N SER A 610 26.46 48.31 -24.56
CA SER A 610 25.98 47.74 -23.29
C SER A 610 25.01 46.57 -23.53
N LEU A 611 24.14 46.67 -24.53
CA LEU A 611 23.20 45.59 -24.88
C LEU A 611 23.89 44.43 -25.60
N LEU A 612 24.98 44.68 -26.34
CA LEU A 612 25.82 43.63 -26.93
C LEU A 612 26.58 42.85 -25.85
N GLU A 613 27.13 43.55 -24.86
CA GLU A 613 27.77 42.94 -23.70
C GLU A 613 26.77 42.08 -22.92
N MET A 614 25.57 42.62 -22.65
CA MET A 614 24.48 41.87 -22.00
C MET A 614 24.03 40.63 -22.80
N ALA A 615 23.89 40.75 -24.13
CA ALA A 615 23.49 39.63 -24.98
C ALA A 615 24.57 38.54 -25.04
N SER A 616 25.85 38.95 -24.99
CA SER A 616 27.00 38.06 -24.90
C SER A 616 27.02 37.31 -23.55
N ASP A 617 26.81 38.02 -22.45
CA ASP A 617 26.73 37.43 -21.10
C ASP A 617 25.60 36.39 -20.99
N LEU A 618 24.47 36.65 -21.64
CA LEU A 618 23.30 35.76 -21.66
C LEU A 618 23.42 34.64 -22.70
N ASN A 619 24.51 34.58 -23.48
CA ASN A 619 24.72 33.63 -24.59
C ASN A 619 23.53 33.57 -25.57
N LYS A 620 22.98 34.74 -25.93
CA LYS A 620 21.86 34.83 -26.86
C LYS A 620 22.34 34.80 -28.32
N PRO A 621 21.63 34.16 -29.25
CA PRO A 621 21.97 34.23 -30.66
C PRO A 621 21.73 35.66 -31.18
N ILE A 622 22.77 36.27 -31.77
CA ILE A 622 22.75 37.65 -32.26
C ILE A 622 22.75 37.64 -33.80
N THR A 623 21.84 38.40 -34.42
CA THR A 623 21.86 38.66 -35.86
C THR A 623 22.09 40.13 -36.13
N PHE A 624 23.22 40.43 -36.78
CA PHE A 624 23.57 41.80 -37.18
C PHE A 624 22.86 42.19 -38.47
N ILE A 625 22.30 43.40 -38.50
CA ILE A 625 21.61 43.99 -39.65
C ILE A 625 22.42 45.17 -40.15
N LYS A 626 22.73 45.18 -41.45
CA LYS A 626 23.42 46.26 -42.16
C LYS A 626 22.47 46.90 -43.16
N LEU A 627 22.26 48.21 -43.07
CA LEU A 627 21.41 48.92 -44.02
C LEU A 627 22.13 49.15 -45.37
N LYS A 628 21.47 48.83 -46.49
CA LYS A 628 22.05 48.98 -47.85
C LYS A 628 22.52 50.40 -48.16
N ARG A 629 21.88 51.43 -47.58
CA ARG A 629 22.31 52.84 -47.71
C ARG A 629 23.75 53.10 -47.21
N PHE A 630 24.29 52.21 -46.38
CA PHE A 630 25.62 52.30 -45.79
C PHE A 630 26.56 51.20 -46.26
N ARG A 631 26.29 50.58 -47.42
CA ARG A 631 27.11 49.48 -47.96
C ARG A 631 28.60 49.84 -48.05
N GLU A 632 28.91 51.09 -48.42
CA GLU A 632 30.28 51.63 -48.60
C GLU A 632 30.72 52.59 -47.47
N ALA A 633 29.96 52.70 -46.38
CA ALA A 633 30.31 53.59 -45.27
C ALA A 633 31.47 53.02 -44.43
N LYS A 634 32.31 53.90 -43.86
CA LYS A 634 33.30 53.51 -42.84
C LYS A 634 32.59 53.36 -41.50
N TYR A 635 32.59 52.13 -40.97
CA TYR A 635 32.10 51.80 -39.62
C TYR A 635 33.22 51.97 -38.59
N ASP A 636 32.83 52.30 -37.36
CA ASP A 636 33.72 52.32 -36.20
C ASP A 636 34.48 50.99 -36.05
N GLN A 637 35.70 51.06 -35.51
CA GLN A 637 36.62 49.92 -35.39
C GLN A 637 36.01 48.77 -34.56
N CYS A 638 35.16 49.08 -33.57
CA CYS A 638 34.48 48.07 -32.74
C CYS A 638 33.48 47.20 -33.53
N TYR A 639 32.88 47.71 -34.60
CA TYR A 639 31.84 47.00 -35.36
C TYR A 639 32.33 46.36 -36.67
N GLN A 640 33.56 46.64 -37.11
CA GLN A 640 34.10 46.16 -38.39
C GLN A 640 34.07 44.62 -38.54
N THR A 641 34.35 43.89 -37.46
CA THR A 641 34.30 42.42 -37.43
C THR A 641 32.88 41.90 -37.64
N HIS A 642 31.88 42.59 -37.10
CA HIS A 642 30.45 42.23 -37.22
C HIS A 642 29.85 42.64 -38.57
N CYS A 643 30.39 43.67 -39.23
CA CYS A 643 29.95 44.11 -40.55
C CYS A 643 30.09 43.03 -41.64
N HIS A 644 31.09 42.16 -41.55
CA HIS A 644 31.32 41.09 -42.53
C HIS A 644 30.30 39.93 -42.41
N ALA A 645 29.72 39.72 -41.22
CA ALA A 645 28.72 38.68 -40.96
C ALA A 645 27.27 39.20 -41.01
N ALA A 646 27.08 40.52 -41.15
CA ALA A 646 25.79 41.19 -41.08
C ALA A 646 24.91 40.93 -42.31
N PHE A 647 23.61 40.83 -42.08
CA PHE A 647 22.59 40.66 -43.12
C PHE A 647 22.22 42.02 -43.72
N GLU A 648 22.32 42.15 -45.05
CA GLU A 648 22.06 43.42 -45.74
C GLU A 648 20.56 43.65 -46.01
N VAL A 649 20.01 44.75 -45.52
CA VAL A 649 18.57 45.05 -45.57
C VAL A 649 18.30 46.37 -46.32
N ASP A 650 17.25 46.39 -47.14
CA ASP A 650 16.73 47.59 -47.79
C ASP A 650 15.85 48.42 -46.84
N GLU A 651 15.82 49.73 -47.03
CA GLU A 651 15.11 50.67 -46.13
C GLU A 651 13.57 50.52 -46.17
N GLN A 652 13.05 49.94 -47.26
CA GLN A 652 11.63 49.66 -47.44
C GLN A 652 11.20 48.28 -46.95
N LEU A 653 12.16 47.38 -46.63
CA LEU A 653 11.93 46.01 -46.15
C LEU A 653 11.09 45.11 -47.08
N GLU A 654 10.93 45.45 -48.37
CA GLU A 654 10.00 44.72 -49.25
C GLU A 654 10.52 43.34 -49.67
N VAL A 655 11.77 43.25 -50.09
CA VAL A 655 12.41 42.00 -50.54
C VAL A 655 13.27 41.36 -49.45
N SER A 656 13.87 42.17 -48.58
CA SER A 656 14.81 41.67 -47.56
C SER A 656 14.11 41.07 -46.34
N LEU A 657 12.81 41.33 -46.11
CA LEU A 657 12.07 40.76 -44.97
C LEU A 657 11.94 39.23 -45.09
N THR A 658 11.58 38.70 -46.26
CA THR A 658 11.44 37.25 -46.47
C THR A 658 12.76 36.50 -46.27
N GLN A 659 13.87 37.08 -46.72
CA GLN A 659 15.21 36.52 -46.55
C GLN A 659 15.71 36.64 -45.11
N LEU A 660 15.41 37.76 -44.44
CA LEU A 660 15.67 37.95 -43.02
C LEU A 660 14.88 36.91 -42.20
N LEU A 661 13.60 36.68 -42.53
CA LEU A 661 12.75 35.67 -41.91
C LEU A 661 13.28 34.25 -42.08
N ALA A 662 13.76 33.88 -43.27
CA ALA A 662 14.36 32.56 -43.52
C ALA A 662 15.63 32.33 -42.67
N LYS A 663 16.43 33.38 -42.47
CA LYS A 663 17.60 33.35 -41.57
C LYS A 663 17.20 33.35 -40.10
N ILE A 664 16.03 33.93 -39.78
CA ILE A 664 15.44 33.95 -38.45
C ILE A 664 14.76 32.58 -38.14
N SER A 665 14.18 31.88 -39.09
CA SER A 665 13.39 30.67 -38.87
C SER A 665 14.18 29.36 -38.85
N GLY A 666 15.52 29.39 -38.80
CA GLY A 666 16.33 28.16 -38.73
C GLY A 666 16.14 27.39 -37.41
N ASN A 667 15.74 26.11 -37.53
CA ASN A 667 15.52 25.09 -36.50
C ASN A 667 14.73 25.56 -35.26
N THR A 668 13.44 25.83 -35.47
CA THR A 668 12.50 26.29 -34.43
C THR A 668 12.43 25.33 -33.24
N GLU A 669 12.41 24.02 -33.48
CA GLU A 669 12.35 23.01 -32.41
C GLU A 669 13.58 23.03 -31.49
N TYR A 670 14.78 23.27 -32.07
CA TYR A 670 16.01 23.40 -31.29
C TYR A 670 15.97 24.63 -30.39
N LEU A 671 15.57 25.78 -30.93
CA LEU A 671 15.53 27.06 -30.21
C LEU A 671 14.43 27.12 -29.16
N GLU A 672 13.29 26.48 -29.39
CA GLU A 672 12.20 26.32 -28.42
C GLU A 672 12.62 25.43 -27.26
N SER A 673 13.26 24.29 -27.56
CA SER A 673 13.83 23.40 -26.55
C SER A 673 14.94 24.10 -25.75
N TYR A 674 15.83 24.84 -26.40
CA TYR A 674 16.87 25.64 -25.76
C TYR A 674 16.30 26.70 -24.81
N ARG A 675 15.23 27.40 -25.25
CA ARG A 675 14.50 28.37 -24.43
C ARG A 675 13.89 27.71 -23.20
N TYR A 676 13.22 26.58 -23.38
CA TYR A 676 12.56 25.83 -22.31
C TYR A 676 13.56 25.38 -21.22
N TRP A 677 14.66 24.74 -21.62
CA TRP A 677 15.68 24.29 -20.65
C TRP A 677 16.41 25.46 -19.98
N SER A 678 16.63 26.57 -20.69
CA SER A 678 17.25 27.78 -20.12
C SER A 678 16.37 28.45 -19.06
N GLN A 679 15.04 28.45 -19.25
CA GLN A 679 14.10 28.96 -18.24
C GLN A 679 14.10 28.09 -16.97
N LYS A 680 14.11 26.76 -17.12
CA LYS A 680 14.20 25.82 -15.98
C LYS A 680 15.52 25.98 -15.21
N LEU A 681 16.63 26.17 -15.92
CA LEU A 681 17.93 26.50 -15.30
C LEU A 681 17.87 27.81 -14.49
N HIS A 682 17.25 28.85 -15.04
CA HIS A 682 17.12 30.14 -14.35
C HIS A 682 16.28 30.00 -13.08
N PHE A 683 15.13 29.34 -13.17
CA PHE A 683 14.27 29.06 -12.04
C PHE A 683 14.99 28.26 -10.94
N TRP A 684 15.76 27.24 -11.32
CA TRP A 684 16.57 26.47 -10.37
C TRP A 684 17.62 27.35 -9.66
N LYS A 685 18.26 28.27 -10.40
CA LYS A 685 19.21 29.24 -9.83
C LYS A 685 18.55 30.25 -8.89
N GLU A 686 17.35 30.74 -9.20
CA GLU A 686 16.57 31.62 -8.32
C GLU A 686 16.25 30.95 -6.98
N GLN A 687 15.99 29.64 -7.00
CA GLN A 687 15.74 28.84 -5.80
C GLN A 687 17.03 28.38 -5.09
N ASN A 688 18.13 29.12 -5.24
CA ASN A 688 19.45 28.83 -4.64
C ASN A 688 19.98 27.42 -4.96
N ASN A 689 19.69 26.89 -6.15
CA ASN A 689 20.13 25.55 -6.60
C ASN A 689 19.66 24.41 -5.69
N ALA A 690 18.48 24.52 -5.06
CA ALA A 690 17.94 23.45 -4.22
C ALA A 690 17.65 22.17 -5.03
N GLU A 691 17.91 21.00 -4.44
CA GLU A 691 17.77 19.69 -5.10
C GLU A 691 16.31 19.36 -5.50
N GLU A 692 15.34 19.97 -4.81
CA GLU A 692 13.89 19.74 -5.01
C GLU A 692 13.37 20.26 -6.36
N PHE A 693 14.12 21.15 -7.03
CA PHE A 693 13.75 21.75 -8.31
C PHE A 693 14.58 21.21 -9.50
N LEU A 694 15.34 20.13 -9.29
CA LEU A 694 15.99 19.38 -10.37
C LEU A 694 14.94 18.63 -11.22
N LEU A 695 15.28 18.35 -12.48
CA LEU A 695 14.33 17.75 -13.43
C LEU A 695 13.88 16.35 -13.01
N GLY A 696 12.58 16.06 -13.18
CA GLY A 696 12.01 14.74 -12.93
C GLY A 696 12.51 13.68 -13.92
N ASN A 697 12.14 12.40 -13.72
CA ASN A 697 12.66 11.29 -14.53
C ASN A 697 12.41 11.46 -16.04
N THR A 698 11.20 11.85 -16.45
CA THR A 698 10.84 12.07 -17.86
C THR A 698 11.54 13.30 -18.46
N GLU A 699 11.48 14.44 -17.75
CA GLU A 699 12.14 15.69 -18.15
C GLU A 699 13.67 15.55 -18.24
N SER A 700 14.30 14.82 -17.30
CA SER A 700 15.75 14.55 -17.29
C SER A 700 16.18 13.72 -18.50
N ILE A 701 15.37 12.74 -18.92
CA ILE A 701 15.62 11.93 -20.12
C ILE A 701 15.50 12.79 -21.38
N LEU A 702 14.46 13.60 -21.49
CA LEU A 702 14.24 14.50 -22.64
C LEU A 702 15.35 15.56 -22.73
N ALA A 703 15.72 16.18 -21.61
CA ALA A 703 16.81 17.15 -21.54
C ALA A 703 18.17 16.52 -21.90
N SER A 704 18.43 15.30 -21.44
CA SER A 704 19.65 14.55 -21.77
C SER A 704 19.72 14.16 -23.25
N ALA A 705 18.59 13.75 -23.83
CA ALA A 705 18.49 13.43 -25.25
C ALA A 705 18.69 14.68 -26.12
N TRP A 706 18.07 15.80 -25.73
CA TRP A 706 18.27 17.10 -26.37
C TRP A 706 19.73 17.56 -26.27
N LEU A 707 20.35 17.49 -25.08
CA LEU A 707 21.75 17.88 -24.87
C LEU A 707 22.71 17.09 -25.76
N LYS A 708 22.46 15.78 -25.92
CA LYS A 708 23.24 14.90 -26.80
C LYS A 708 23.11 15.29 -28.28
N GLY A 709 21.92 15.70 -28.71
CA GLY A 709 21.69 16.26 -30.04
C GLY A 709 22.32 17.64 -30.23
N ALA A 710 22.19 18.52 -29.25
CA ALA A 710 22.73 19.89 -29.25
C ALA A 710 24.26 19.93 -29.39
N LEU A 711 24.97 19.00 -28.74
CA LEU A 711 26.43 18.89 -28.83
C LEU A 711 26.93 18.38 -30.19
N ALA A 712 26.05 17.80 -31.01
CA ALA A 712 26.40 17.24 -32.33
C ALA A 712 26.25 18.24 -33.48
N HIS A 713 25.47 19.32 -33.34
CA HIS A 713 25.22 20.31 -34.39
C HIS A 713 26.23 21.47 -34.37
N ALA A 714 26.85 21.77 -35.52
CA ALA A 714 27.92 22.77 -35.64
C ALA A 714 27.45 24.21 -35.93
N ASN A 715 26.21 24.40 -36.40
CA ASN A 715 25.69 25.68 -36.94
C ASN A 715 24.67 26.38 -36.01
N GLU A 716 24.51 25.91 -34.78
CA GLU A 716 23.53 26.41 -33.80
C GLU A 716 24.24 26.81 -32.48
N PRO A 717 23.66 27.71 -31.66
CA PRO A 717 24.30 28.17 -30.44
C PRO A 717 24.49 27.00 -29.47
N LYS A 718 25.74 26.81 -29.01
CA LYS A 718 26.07 25.72 -28.09
C LYS A 718 25.46 25.95 -26.70
N PRO A 719 24.96 24.90 -26.01
CA PRO A 719 24.45 25.02 -24.65
C PRO A 719 25.51 25.55 -23.68
N SER A 720 25.10 26.44 -22.78
CA SER A 720 25.99 27.04 -21.77
C SER A 720 26.48 25.98 -20.77
N GLU A 721 27.69 26.15 -20.23
CA GLU A 721 28.29 25.20 -19.29
C GLU A 721 27.40 24.99 -18.04
N SER A 722 26.74 26.04 -17.56
CA SER A 722 25.78 25.92 -16.46
C SER A 722 24.50 25.16 -16.81
N LEU A 723 24.07 25.17 -18.08
CA LEU A 723 22.92 24.39 -18.54
C LEU A 723 23.27 22.89 -18.64
N VAL A 724 24.48 22.59 -19.12
CA VAL A 724 25.02 21.23 -19.13
C VAL A 724 25.07 20.68 -17.71
N GLN A 725 25.63 21.44 -16.77
CA GLN A 725 25.73 21.05 -15.37
C GLN A 725 24.35 20.78 -14.74
N PHE A 726 23.36 21.66 -14.95
CA PHE A 726 22.00 21.46 -14.43
C PHE A 726 21.34 20.17 -14.94
N ILE A 727 21.52 19.84 -16.22
CA ILE A 727 20.98 18.60 -16.81
C ILE A 727 21.71 17.38 -16.24
N ASP A 728 23.03 17.45 -16.07
CA ASP A 728 23.83 16.37 -15.48
C ASP A 728 23.52 16.16 -13.98
N ASP A 729 23.36 17.23 -13.20
CA ASP A 729 22.97 17.20 -11.78
C ASP A 729 21.55 16.61 -11.62
N SER A 730 20.62 16.98 -12.51
CA SER A 730 19.28 16.40 -12.56
C SER A 730 19.31 14.90 -12.86
N ARG A 731 20.17 14.46 -13.78
CA ARG A 731 20.39 13.01 -14.06
C ARG A 731 20.94 12.29 -12.83
N GLY A 732 21.92 12.88 -12.16
CA GLY A 732 22.52 12.34 -10.94
C GLY A 732 21.51 12.17 -9.79
N TYR A 733 20.63 13.15 -9.60
CA TYR A 733 19.57 13.12 -8.60
C TYR A 733 18.58 11.96 -8.84
N VAL A 734 18.10 11.80 -10.08
CA VAL A 734 17.20 10.69 -10.46
C VAL A 734 17.87 9.33 -10.26
N GLU A 735 19.17 9.20 -10.55
CA GLU A 735 19.93 7.97 -10.29
C GLU A 735 20.10 7.68 -8.79
N GLN A 736 20.32 8.69 -7.95
CA GLN A 736 20.39 8.52 -6.50
C GLN A 736 19.05 8.12 -5.89
N ALA A 737 17.95 8.73 -6.34
CA ALA A 737 16.60 8.34 -5.94
C ALA A 737 16.33 6.87 -6.29
N LYS A 738 16.65 6.42 -7.53
CA LYS A 738 16.56 5.01 -7.93
C LYS A 738 17.43 4.08 -7.08
N ARG A 739 18.64 4.49 -6.70
CA ARG A 739 19.54 3.70 -5.82
C ARG A 739 18.99 3.55 -4.40
N SER A 740 18.33 4.57 -3.85
CA SER A 740 17.70 4.50 -2.52
C SER A 740 16.51 3.53 -2.51
N GLU A 741 15.70 3.53 -3.56
CA GLU A 741 14.57 2.60 -3.72
C GLU A 741 15.05 1.15 -3.82
N ARG A 742 16.12 0.88 -4.58
CA ARG A 742 16.78 -0.44 -4.63
C ARG A 742 17.23 -0.90 -3.26
N ARG A 743 17.90 -0.04 -2.47
CA ARG A 743 18.33 -0.38 -1.10
C ARG A 743 17.15 -0.73 -0.19
N ASN A 744 16.04 -0.02 -0.31
CA ASN A 744 14.83 -0.32 0.48
C ASN A 744 14.17 -1.65 0.04
N LYS A 745 14.13 -1.95 -1.25
CA LYS A 745 13.66 -3.25 -1.78
C LYS A 745 14.56 -4.42 -1.36
N THR A 746 15.89 -4.24 -1.40
CA THR A 746 16.82 -5.27 -0.91
C THR A 746 16.66 -5.51 0.58
N ARG A 747 16.47 -4.46 1.39
CA ARG A 747 16.17 -4.60 2.82
C ARG A 747 14.87 -5.39 3.06
N LEU A 748 13.81 -5.09 2.32
CA LEU A 748 12.53 -5.80 2.42
C LEU A 748 12.66 -7.28 2.03
N LYS A 749 13.41 -7.61 0.97
CA LYS A 749 13.71 -9.00 0.58
C LYS A 749 14.52 -9.75 1.64
N VAL A 750 15.49 -9.09 2.26
CA VAL A 750 16.27 -9.67 3.36
C VAL A 750 15.36 -9.94 4.57
N PHE A 751 14.46 -9.00 4.92
CA PHE A 751 13.50 -9.19 6.01
C PHE A 751 12.50 -10.32 5.74
N SER A 752 12.00 -10.48 4.51
CA SER A 752 11.07 -11.56 4.17
C SER A 752 11.74 -12.93 4.24
N VAL A 753 12.99 -13.06 3.77
CA VAL A 753 13.76 -14.30 3.87
C VAL A 753 14.10 -14.61 5.34
N LEU A 754 14.47 -13.61 6.14
CA LEU A 754 14.74 -13.79 7.57
C LEU A 754 13.50 -14.28 8.33
N SER A 755 12.32 -13.74 7.99
CA SER A 755 11.04 -14.13 8.59
C SER A 755 10.64 -15.55 8.25
N LEU A 756 10.93 -16.01 7.02
CA LEU A 756 10.62 -17.38 6.59
C LEU A 756 11.54 -18.39 7.28
N VAL A 757 12.84 -18.06 7.40
CA VAL A 757 13.82 -18.86 8.15
C VAL A 757 13.42 -18.94 9.63
N LEU A 758 12.99 -17.84 10.26
CA LEU A 758 12.52 -17.86 11.65
C LEU A 758 11.27 -18.72 11.84
N CYS A 759 10.36 -18.73 10.87
CA CYS A 759 9.15 -19.55 10.91
C CYS A 759 9.50 -21.05 10.83
N CYS A 760 10.39 -21.43 9.91
CA CYS A 760 10.92 -22.80 9.81
C CYS A 760 11.65 -23.25 11.08
N VAL A 761 12.45 -22.37 11.70
CA VAL A 761 13.12 -22.63 12.98
C VAL A 761 12.10 -22.80 14.11
N SER A 762 11.03 -22.00 14.16
CA SER A 762 9.96 -22.17 15.18
C SER A 762 9.17 -23.48 15.01
N LEU A 763 8.96 -23.92 13.77
CA LEU A 763 8.30 -25.19 13.45
C LEU A 763 9.18 -26.37 13.87
N LEU A 764 10.49 -26.29 13.61
CA LEU A 764 11.48 -27.27 14.06
C LEU A 764 11.59 -27.34 15.59
N LEU A 765 11.60 -26.20 16.27
CA LEU A 765 11.62 -26.13 17.73
C LEU A 765 10.31 -26.65 18.36
N GLY A 766 9.16 -26.38 17.74
CA GLY A 766 7.87 -26.92 18.17
C GLY A 766 7.78 -28.44 18.06
N VAL A 767 8.33 -29.03 17.00
CA VAL A 767 8.37 -30.49 16.81
C VAL A 767 9.34 -31.16 17.80
N ASN A 768 10.49 -30.54 18.08
CA ASN A 768 11.44 -31.06 19.08
C ASN A 768 10.89 -30.96 20.51
N ALA A 769 10.18 -29.89 20.87
CA ALA A 769 9.56 -29.75 22.19
C ALA A 769 8.51 -30.83 22.48
N VAL A 770 7.79 -31.30 21.45
CA VAL A 770 6.82 -32.41 21.57
C VAL A 770 7.51 -33.77 21.70
N LYS A 771 8.69 -33.96 21.11
CA LYS A 771 9.54 -35.15 21.30
C LYS A 771 10.13 -35.20 22.71
N ASP A 772 10.66 -34.08 23.19
CA ASP A 772 11.31 -33.99 24.50
C ASP A 772 10.33 -34.22 25.65
N GLY A 773 9.05 -33.84 25.47
CA GLY A 773 7.97 -34.13 26.42
C GLY A 773 7.71 -35.63 26.63
N LYS A 774 7.82 -36.45 25.57
CA LYS A 774 7.60 -37.92 25.66
C LYS A 774 8.81 -38.66 26.22
N ILE A 775 10.02 -38.16 25.98
CA ILE A 775 11.27 -38.75 26.50
C ILE A 775 11.43 -38.45 28.01
N ALA A 776 11.00 -37.27 28.46
CA ALA A 776 11.01 -36.89 29.88
C ALA A 776 10.06 -37.77 30.73
N GLU A 777 8.87 -38.13 30.24
CA GLU A 777 7.96 -39.03 30.95
C GLU A 777 8.55 -40.45 31.10
N ALA A 778 9.19 -40.99 30.06
CA ALA A 778 9.82 -42.31 30.12
C ALA A 778 11.04 -42.37 31.06
N GLN A 779 11.83 -41.29 31.14
CA GLN A 779 13.02 -41.20 31.99
C GLN A 779 12.67 -41.03 33.48
N THR A 780 11.58 -40.32 33.81
CA THR A 780 11.14 -40.16 35.21
C THR A 780 10.64 -41.47 35.83
N LEU A 781 9.99 -42.34 35.05
CA LEU A 781 9.55 -43.67 35.50
C LEU A 781 10.74 -44.63 35.77
N ALA A 782 11.79 -44.55 34.94
CA ALA A 782 13.00 -45.37 35.07
C ALA A 782 13.87 -44.95 36.27
N ILE A 783 13.90 -43.67 36.63
CA ILE A 783 14.65 -43.14 37.78
C ILE A 783 13.99 -43.55 39.11
N GLN A 784 12.65 -43.67 39.16
CA GLN A 784 11.93 -44.13 40.35
C GLN A 784 12.15 -45.63 40.66
N LEU A 785 12.30 -46.47 39.65
CA LEU A 785 12.59 -47.91 39.82
C LEU A 785 14.06 -48.17 40.24
N LYS A 786 15.00 -47.32 39.82
CA LYS A 786 16.44 -47.49 40.10
C LYS A 786 16.83 -47.07 41.52
N ASN A 787 16.10 -46.11 42.11
CA ASN A 787 16.37 -45.61 43.45
C ASN A 787 15.91 -46.56 44.57
N THR A 788 14.94 -47.45 44.30
CA THR A 788 14.50 -48.48 45.27
C THR A 788 15.43 -49.71 45.32
N GLU A 789 16.28 -49.91 44.32
CA GLU A 789 17.26 -51.00 44.27
C GLU A 789 18.61 -50.62 44.92
N LEU A 790 18.96 -49.32 44.92
CA LEU A 790 20.23 -48.82 45.47
C LEU A 790 20.24 -48.83 47.02
N GLU A 791 19.10 -48.64 47.67
CA GLU A 791 18.96 -48.61 49.14
C GLU A 791 19.14 -50.00 49.79
N LYS A 792 18.89 -51.10 49.05
CA LYS A 792 19.11 -52.47 49.54
C LYS A 792 20.57 -52.94 49.46
N LYS A 793 21.38 -52.41 48.54
CA LYS A 793 22.78 -52.84 48.31
C LYS A 793 23.78 -52.17 49.27
N THR A 794 23.43 -51.05 49.89
CA THR A 794 24.30 -50.29 50.81
C THR A 794 24.30 -50.82 52.24
N GLU A 795 23.40 -51.74 52.60
CA GLU A 795 23.29 -52.30 53.95
C GLU A 795 24.17 -53.58 54.15
N GLU A 796 24.48 -54.30 53.07
CA GLU A 796 25.31 -55.53 53.11
C GLU A 796 26.83 -55.24 53.05
N ALA A 797 27.26 -54.16 52.41
CA ALA A 797 28.67 -53.83 52.20
C ALA A 797 29.41 -53.36 53.47
N ASN A 798 28.69 -52.86 54.48
CA ASN A 798 29.29 -52.31 55.70
C ASN A 798 29.72 -53.38 56.75
N LYS A 799 29.48 -54.67 56.50
CA LYS A 799 29.86 -55.76 57.44
C LYS A 799 31.21 -56.44 57.14
N LEU A 800 31.75 -56.36 55.92
CA LEU A 800 32.92 -57.15 55.49
C LEU A 800 34.27 -56.41 55.51
N ALA A 801 34.28 -55.06 55.65
CA ALA A 801 35.51 -54.26 55.65
C ALA A 801 36.31 -54.29 56.97
N LYS A 802 35.84 -54.99 58.02
CA LYS A 802 36.52 -55.06 59.32
C LYS A 802 37.56 -56.18 59.46
N GLN A 803 37.78 -57.01 58.42
CA GLN A 803 38.62 -58.22 58.54
C GLN A 803 39.93 -58.24 57.72
N ALA A 804 40.22 -57.22 56.90
CA ALA A 804 41.36 -57.26 55.96
C ALA A 804 42.67 -56.61 56.48
N GLU A 805 42.70 -56.05 57.69
CA GLU A 805 43.88 -55.36 58.22
C GLU A 805 45.02 -56.31 58.67
N LEU A 806 44.77 -57.62 58.71
CA LEU A 806 45.71 -58.63 59.23
C LEU A 806 46.81 -59.06 58.22
N ALA A 807 46.76 -58.63 56.96
CA ALA A 807 47.75 -59.03 55.94
C ALA A 807 49.01 -58.13 55.89
N ARG A 808 49.10 -57.15 56.80
CA ARG A 808 50.17 -56.13 56.88
C ARG A 808 51.53 -56.66 57.34
N LEU A 809 51.62 -57.94 57.73
CA LEU A 809 52.82 -58.56 58.32
C LEU A 809 53.62 -59.46 57.36
N LYS A 810 53.16 -59.70 56.13
CA LYS A 810 53.99 -60.32 55.10
C LYS A 810 54.62 -59.22 54.26
N ALA A 811 55.61 -58.58 54.86
CA ALA A 811 57.01 -58.98 54.63
C ALA A 811 57.46 -58.35 53.32
N GLN A 812 58.26 -57.29 53.40
CA GLN A 812 59.71 -57.46 53.36
C GLN A 812 60.28 -57.94 52.00
N GLU A 813 59.44 -58.12 50.97
CA GLU A 813 59.80 -57.88 49.56
C GLU A 813 59.74 -56.38 49.19
N LYS A 814 59.29 -55.57 50.15
CA LYS A 814 59.77 -54.20 50.39
C LYS A 814 61.30 -54.24 50.42
N THR A 815 61.97 -53.91 49.33
CA THR A 815 63.23 -53.11 49.29
C THR A 815 63.83 -53.08 47.89
N LEU A 816 63.72 -54.14 47.09
CA LEU A 816 64.26 -54.18 45.73
C LEU A 816 63.35 -53.50 44.70
N LEU A 817 62.03 -53.56 44.92
CA LEU A 817 61.00 -52.84 44.15
C LEU A 817 61.05 -51.31 44.34
N ALA A 818 61.60 -50.81 45.46
CA ALA A 818 61.59 -49.38 45.80
C ALA A 818 62.52 -48.53 44.91
N MET A 819 63.59 -49.12 44.37
CA MET A 819 64.53 -48.42 43.48
C MET A 819 64.02 -48.34 42.03
N ALA A 820 63.33 -49.38 41.54
CA ALA A 820 62.62 -49.32 40.26
C ALA A 820 61.36 -48.42 40.33
N GLN A 821 60.68 -48.39 41.48
CA GLN A 821 59.51 -47.54 41.70
C GLN A 821 59.86 -46.05 41.79
N THR A 822 61.06 -45.66 42.22
CA THR A 822 61.44 -44.23 42.32
C THR A 822 61.75 -43.61 40.95
N GLU A 823 62.32 -44.37 40.03
CA GLU A 823 62.57 -43.90 38.66
C GLU A 823 61.28 -43.86 37.81
N LEU A 824 60.40 -44.85 38.00
CA LEU A 824 59.04 -44.84 37.43
C LEU A 824 58.21 -43.69 38.03
N ALA A 825 58.33 -43.43 39.34
CA ALA A 825 57.61 -42.36 40.02
C ALA A 825 58.04 -40.96 39.54
N ASN A 826 59.30 -40.74 39.19
CA ASN A 826 59.74 -39.46 38.63
C ASN A 826 59.21 -39.23 37.20
N LYS A 827 59.17 -40.27 36.36
CA LYS A 827 58.51 -40.20 35.03
C LYS A 827 56.99 -40.05 35.14
N GLN A 828 56.36 -40.72 36.11
CA GLN A 828 54.95 -40.58 36.40
C GLN A 828 54.61 -39.22 37.00
N LYS A 829 55.50 -38.62 37.80
CA LYS A 829 55.32 -37.28 38.36
C LYS A 829 55.37 -36.20 37.28
N LEU A 830 56.29 -36.30 36.31
CA LEU A 830 56.33 -35.38 35.17
C LEU A 830 55.08 -35.54 34.27
N ARG A 831 54.63 -36.78 34.03
CA ARG A 831 53.36 -37.03 33.33
C ARG A 831 52.16 -36.50 34.10
N ALA A 832 52.12 -36.68 35.42
CA ALA A 832 51.05 -36.18 36.29
C ALA A 832 51.06 -34.65 36.38
N GLU A 833 52.21 -33.98 36.30
CA GLU A 833 52.30 -32.52 36.22
C GLU A 833 51.78 -32.01 34.87
N THR A 834 52.12 -32.65 33.75
CA THR A 834 51.56 -32.30 32.44
C THR A 834 50.06 -32.62 32.33
N GLU A 835 49.60 -33.71 32.93
CA GLU A 835 48.18 -34.06 33.02
C GLU A 835 47.44 -33.11 33.95
N ARG A 836 48.08 -32.62 35.03
CA ARG A 836 47.49 -31.62 35.92
C ARG A 836 47.39 -30.26 35.24
N GLU A 837 48.38 -29.83 34.46
CA GLU A 837 48.27 -28.63 33.62
C GLU A 837 47.20 -28.78 32.54
N ASN A 838 47.11 -29.94 31.88
CA ASN A 838 46.08 -30.20 30.89
C ASN A 838 44.69 -30.29 31.52
N ALA A 839 44.55 -30.89 32.71
CA ALA A 839 43.32 -30.93 33.48
C ALA A 839 42.94 -29.54 34.00
N GLN A 840 43.91 -28.70 34.36
CA GLN A 840 43.66 -27.31 34.75
C GLN A 840 43.19 -26.49 33.55
N LYS A 841 43.84 -26.62 32.38
CA LYS A 841 43.38 -26.01 31.12
C LYS A 841 42.00 -26.52 30.70
N GLN A 842 41.73 -27.81 30.85
CA GLN A 842 40.40 -28.39 30.59
C GLN A 842 39.36 -27.91 31.60
N LYS A 843 39.74 -27.70 32.86
CA LYS A 843 38.86 -27.14 33.90
C LYS A 843 38.56 -25.67 33.64
N ASP A 844 39.56 -24.89 33.22
CA ASP A 844 39.39 -23.48 32.87
C ASP A 844 38.55 -23.35 31.59
N LEU A 845 38.79 -24.20 30.59
CA LEU A 845 37.95 -24.33 29.40
C LEU A 845 36.52 -24.75 29.77
N ALA A 846 36.34 -25.73 30.67
CA ALA A 846 35.05 -26.17 31.14
C ALA A 846 34.32 -25.08 31.95
N LEU A 847 35.05 -24.23 32.68
CA LEU A 847 34.48 -23.09 33.40
C LEU A 847 34.02 -22.00 32.42
N ILE A 848 34.80 -21.74 31.37
CA ILE A 848 34.43 -20.82 30.28
C ILE A 848 33.20 -21.37 29.55
N LEU A 849 33.21 -22.64 29.16
CA LEU A 849 32.09 -23.31 28.50
C LEU A 849 30.84 -23.34 29.39
N LYS A 850 30.99 -23.57 30.69
CA LYS A 850 29.88 -23.48 31.65
C LYS A 850 29.32 -22.06 31.72
N SER A 851 30.17 -21.04 31.76
CA SER A 851 29.73 -19.64 31.75
C SER A 851 29.03 -19.25 30.45
N GLN A 852 29.48 -19.80 29.32
CA GLN A 852 28.85 -19.63 28.01
C GLN A 852 27.51 -20.37 27.93
N ALA A 853 27.43 -21.58 28.47
CA ALA A 853 26.21 -22.36 28.58
C ALA A 853 25.17 -21.69 29.48
N GLU A 854 25.59 -21.12 30.63
CA GLU A 854 24.71 -20.35 31.52
C GLU A 854 24.20 -19.06 30.86
N ARG A 855 25.04 -18.37 30.07
CA ARG A 855 24.59 -17.21 29.27
C ARG A 855 23.62 -17.63 28.17
N ALA A 856 23.90 -18.72 27.47
CA ALA A 856 23.02 -19.27 26.45
C ALA A 856 21.68 -19.74 27.03
N GLN A 857 21.69 -20.35 28.22
CA GLN A 857 20.48 -20.76 28.94
C GLN A 857 19.65 -19.55 29.39
N ARG A 858 20.28 -18.49 29.89
CA ARG A 858 19.58 -17.23 30.21
C ARG A 858 18.99 -16.56 28.97
N ALA A 859 19.71 -16.57 27.84
CA ALA A 859 19.18 -16.07 26.58
C ALA A 859 18.00 -16.92 26.08
N ALA A 860 18.08 -18.25 26.21
CA ALA A 860 17.00 -19.17 25.85
C ALA A 860 15.75 -18.96 26.73
N LEU A 861 15.90 -18.75 28.04
CA LEU A 861 14.79 -18.41 28.94
C LEU A 861 14.16 -17.06 28.59
N SER A 862 14.98 -16.06 28.20
CA SER A 862 14.48 -14.77 27.71
C SER A 862 13.67 -14.94 26.41
N HIS A 863 14.18 -15.72 25.46
CA HIS A 863 13.48 -16.01 24.20
C HIS A 863 12.21 -16.85 24.40
N GLN A 864 12.20 -17.77 25.38
CA GLN A 864 11.00 -18.52 25.74
C GLN A 864 9.93 -17.61 26.36
N ALA A 865 10.31 -16.68 27.23
CA ALA A 865 9.41 -15.67 27.78
C ALA A 865 8.88 -14.72 26.70
N GLU A 866 9.72 -14.32 25.74
CA GLU A 866 9.30 -13.54 24.56
C GLU A 866 8.32 -14.31 23.68
N ALA A 867 8.58 -15.60 23.42
CA ALA A 867 7.71 -16.46 22.63
C ALA A 867 6.35 -16.71 23.30
N GLN A 868 6.31 -16.93 24.61
CA GLN A 868 5.05 -17.03 25.37
C GLN A 868 4.26 -15.72 25.29
N ASN A 869 4.92 -14.57 25.43
CA ASN A 869 4.28 -13.26 25.31
C ASN A 869 3.76 -13.01 23.88
N GLN A 870 4.45 -13.50 22.85
CA GLN A 870 3.96 -13.45 21.46
C GLN A 870 2.77 -14.39 21.23
N ALA A 871 2.77 -15.59 21.81
CA ALA A 871 1.66 -16.52 21.72
C ALA A 871 0.39 -15.98 22.42
N ASP A 872 0.52 -15.40 23.61
CA ASP A 872 -0.58 -14.76 24.33
C ASP A 872 -1.14 -13.56 23.55
N LYS A 873 -0.27 -12.78 22.90
CA LYS A 873 -0.70 -11.70 21.98
C LYS A 873 -1.47 -12.25 20.77
N ALA A 874 -1.00 -13.33 20.15
CA ALA A 874 -1.68 -13.95 19.01
C ALA A 874 -3.05 -14.51 19.39
N LEU A 875 -3.17 -15.17 20.54
CA LEU A 875 -4.44 -15.67 21.06
C LEU A 875 -5.42 -14.52 21.32
N ARG A 876 -4.94 -13.42 21.92
CA ARG A 876 -5.75 -12.21 22.16
C ARG A 876 -6.25 -11.59 20.85
N LEU A 877 -5.40 -11.51 19.82
CA LEU A 877 -5.78 -11.01 18.49
C LEU A 877 -6.85 -11.90 17.84
N LYS A 878 -6.75 -13.22 17.95
CA LYS A 878 -7.76 -14.15 17.46
C LYS A 878 -9.12 -13.91 18.13
N GLN A 879 -9.14 -13.75 19.45
CA GLN A 879 -10.38 -13.52 20.20
C GLN A 879 -11.02 -12.16 19.85
N ILE A 880 -10.21 -11.14 19.53
CA ILE A 880 -10.71 -9.84 19.03
C ILE A 880 -11.35 -10.01 17.64
N ALA A 881 -10.71 -10.73 16.72
CA ALA A 881 -11.26 -10.99 15.38
C ALA A 881 -12.61 -11.74 15.45
N GLU A 882 -12.77 -12.69 16.37
CA GLU A 882 -14.05 -13.39 16.58
C GLU A 882 -15.16 -12.45 17.10
N ILE A 883 -14.81 -11.46 17.94
CA ILE A 883 -15.76 -10.45 18.41
C ILE A 883 -16.17 -9.52 17.27
N GLU A 884 -15.21 -9.07 16.45
CA GLU A 884 -15.47 -8.23 15.29
C GLU A 884 -16.40 -8.93 14.29
N ALA A 885 -16.20 -10.24 14.07
CA ALA A 885 -17.09 -11.05 13.25
C ALA A 885 -18.53 -11.08 13.80
N LEU A 886 -18.73 -11.22 15.12
CA LEU A 886 -20.06 -11.18 15.74
C LEU A 886 -20.74 -9.81 15.57
N ILE A 887 -19.98 -8.73 15.70
CA ILE A 887 -20.49 -7.36 15.51
C ILE A 887 -20.88 -7.15 14.03
N TYR A 888 -20.03 -7.60 13.10
CA TYR A 888 -20.30 -7.53 11.67
C TYR A 888 -21.55 -8.33 11.27
N GLN A 889 -21.71 -9.55 11.79
CA GLN A 889 -22.92 -10.34 11.61
C GLN A 889 -24.17 -9.62 12.14
N ALA A 890 -24.08 -8.98 13.31
CA ALA A 890 -25.18 -8.18 13.85
C ALA A 890 -25.53 -6.95 12.98
N GLN A 891 -24.55 -6.35 12.29
CA GLN A 891 -24.78 -5.23 11.37
C GLN A 891 -25.52 -5.65 10.09
N ILE A 892 -25.21 -6.84 9.56
CA ILE A 892 -25.85 -7.36 8.33
C ILE A 892 -27.33 -7.65 8.55
N GLN A 893 -27.69 -8.19 9.71
CA GLN A 893 -29.08 -8.51 10.01
C GLN A 893 -29.94 -7.24 9.98
N ASN A 894 -31.07 -7.23 9.27
CA ASN A 894 -31.84 -6.01 9.00
C ASN A 894 -32.64 -5.46 10.20
N GLU A 895 -33.18 -6.32 11.07
CA GLU A 895 -33.92 -5.97 12.31
C GLU A 895 -34.27 -7.25 13.11
N GLY A 896 -34.49 -7.15 14.42
CA GLY A 896 -35.10 -8.23 15.22
C GLY A 896 -34.21 -8.95 16.24
N VAL A 897 -34.79 -9.99 16.87
CA VAL A 897 -34.21 -10.72 18.02
C VAL A 897 -32.82 -11.30 17.73
N GLU A 898 -32.54 -11.67 16.49
CA GLU A 898 -31.25 -12.24 16.07
C GLU A 898 -30.12 -11.20 16.14
N ARG A 899 -30.35 -9.97 15.65
CA ARG A 899 -29.39 -8.84 15.78
C ARG A 899 -29.06 -8.57 17.24
N ILE A 900 -30.09 -8.52 18.09
CA ILE A 900 -29.95 -8.31 19.53
C ILE A 900 -29.14 -9.44 20.17
N THR A 901 -29.42 -10.69 19.80
CA THR A 901 -28.73 -11.87 20.33
C THR A 901 -27.24 -11.87 19.98
N LEU A 902 -26.89 -11.54 18.74
CA LEU A 902 -25.50 -11.43 18.28
C LEU A 902 -24.76 -10.28 18.98
N ALA A 903 -25.42 -9.12 19.16
CA ALA A 903 -24.87 -7.99 19.89
C ALA A 903 -24.62 -8.33 21.37
N VAL A 904 -25.57 -8.95 22.07
CA VAL A 904 -25.40 -9.40 23.46
C VAL A 904 -24.28 -10.44 23.58
N ARG A 905 -24.14 -11.34 22.60
CA ARG A 905 -23.04 -12.31 22.57
C ARG A 905 -21.68 -11.65 22.39
N ALA A 906 -21.57 -10.66 21.49
CA ALA A 906 -20.36 -9.86 21.32
C ALA A 906 -19.99 -9.10 22.61
N TYR A 907 -20.99 -8.51 23.28
CA TYR A 907 -20.83 -7.82 24.56
C TYR A 907 -20.26 -8.74 25.66
N LYS A 908 -20.87 -9.92 25.86
CA LYS A 908 -20.39 -10.90 26.86
C LYS A 908 -18.96 -11.35 26.59
N ARG A 909 -18.60 -11.50 25.31
CA ARG A 909 -17.24 -11.90 24.91
C ARG A 909 -16.22 -10.79 25.11
N LEU A 910 -16.58 -9.53 24.83
CA LEU A 910 -15.77 -8.36 25.18
C LEU A 910 -15.48 -8.27 26.69
N LEU A 911 -16.50 -8.49 27.52
CA LEU A 911 -16.36 -8.53 28.98
C LEU A 911 -15.38 -9.61 29.44
N SER A 912 -15.45 -10.81 28.86
CA SER A 912 -14.57 -11.92 29.22
C SER A 912 -13.08 -11.65 28.93
N LEU A 913 -12.78 -10.74 28.01
CA LEU A 913 -11.40 -10.36 27.63
C LEU A 913 -10.84 -9.16 28.42
N ASN A 914 -11.61 -8.60 29.38
CA ASN A 914 -11.31 -7.29 29.97
C ASN A 914 -11.02 -6.22 28.89
N ALA A 915 -11.62 -6.36 27.70
CA ALA A 915 -11.47 -5.42 26.60
C ALA A 915 -12.39 -4.21 26.83
N ASP A 916 -12.11 -3.08 26.17
CA ASP A 916 -12.98 -1.91 26.30
C ASP A 916 -14.35 -2.23 25.69
N VAL A 917 -15.36 -2.34 26.54
CA VAL A 917 -16.73 -2.68 26.18
C VAL A 917 -17.43 -1.54 25.42
N ARG A 918 -16.81 -0.35 25.41
CA ARG A 918 -17.28 0.85 24.71
C ARG A 918 -16.98 0.77 23.22
N ASN A 919 -17.72 -0.11 22.54
CA ASN A 919 -17.70 -0.20 21.09
C ASN A 919 -18.87 0.60 20.51
N ASN A 920 -18.57 1.65 19.73
CA ASN A 920 -19.55 2.57 19.15
C ASN A 920 -20.60 1.82 18.31
N ILE A 921 -20.16 0.81 17.56
CA ILE A 921 -21.04 0.01 16.72
C ILE A 921 -21.98 -0.80 17.59
N LEU A 922 -21.45 -1.47 18.62
CA LEU A 922 -22.24 -2.30 19.52
C LEU A 922 -23.30 -1.48 20.28
N TYR A 923 -22.92 -0.32 20.79
CA TYR A 923 -23.85 0.60 21.44
C TYR A 923 -24.95 1.04 20.48
N ASN A 924 -24.60 1.49 19.27
CA ASN A 924 -25.57 1.96 18.28
C ASN A 924 -26.52 0.85 17.80
N LEU A 925 -26.03 -0.39 17.65
CA LEU A 925 -26.85 -1.55 17.32
C LEU A 925 -27.90 -1.83 18.40
N LEU A 926 -27.48 -1.87 19.67
CA LEU A 926 -28.40 -2.10 20.79
C LEU A 926 -29.37 -0.93 20.96
N TYR A 927 -28.88 0.30 20.88
CA TYR A 927 -29.71 1.50 21.02
C TYR A 927 -30.78 1.59 19.93
N ARG A 928 -30.46 1.25 18.67
CA ARG A 928 -31.44 1.27 17.57
C ARG A 928 -32.65 0.38 17.86
N GLU A 929 -32.43 -0.81 18.40
CA GLU A 929 -33.50 -1.78 18.71
C GLU A 929 -34.28 -1.39 19.98
N ILE A 930 -33.63 -0.75 20.95
CA ILE A 930 -34.24 -0.42 22.24
C ILE A 930 -34.91 0.95 22.23
N LYS A 931 -34.48 1.87 21.35
CA LYS A 931 -35.03 3.23 21.23
C LYS A 931 -36.57 3.28 21.18
N PRO A 932 -37.28 2.40 20.46
CA PRO A 932 -38.76 2.40 20.45
C PRO A 932 -39.39 2.12 21.83
N ASN A 933 -38.68 1.40 22.71
CA ASN A 933 -39.15 1.09 24.06
C ASN A 933 -38.83 2.19 25.07
N LEU A 934 -38.05 3.20 24.68
CA LEU A 934 -37.75 4.35 25.52
C LEU A 934 -38.84 5.42 25.34
N SER A 935 -39.54 5.74 26.43
CA SER A 935 -40.63 6.71 26.43
C SER A 935 -40.12 8.15 26.19
N SER A 936 -40.28 8.65 24.96
CA SER A 936 -40.03 10.07 24.65
C SER A 936 -41.12 10.97 25.24
N ILE A 937 -40.74 12.14 25.74
CA ILE A 937 -41.66 13.11 26.34
C ILE A 937 -42.04 14.14 25.29
N HIS A 938 -43.32 14.23 24.93
CA HIS A 938 -43.81 15.30 24.06
C HIS A 938 -44.13 16.55 24.90
N ALA A 939 -43.10 17.33 25.20
CA ALA A 939 -43.19 18.47 26.11
C ALA A 939 -43.63 19.77 25.41
N HIS A 940 -43.17 19.99 24.18
CA HIS A 940 -43.34 21.24 23.44
C HIS A 940 -43.68 20.99 21.96
N ILE A 941 -44.16 22.03 21.27
CA ILE A 941 -44.39 22.03 19.82
C ILE A 941 -43.19 22.68 19.09
N GLU A 942 -42.55 23.65 19.75
CA GLU A 942 -41.37 24.36 19.25
C GLU A 942 -40.06 23.73 19.76
N PRO A 943 -38.90 24.03 19.14
CA PRO A 943 -37.61 23.52 19.57
C PRO A 943 -37.31 23.80 21.06
N VAL A 944 -36.87 22.78 21.79
CA VAL A 944 -36.51 22.88 23.21
C VAL A 944 -35.14 23.55 23.37
N GLN A 945 -35.13 24.84 23.73
CA GLN A 945 -33.92 25.65 23.81
C GLN A 945 -33.15 25.47 25.12
N HIS A 946 -33.85 25.28 26.23
CA HIS A 946 -33.23 25.10 27.54
C HIS A 946 -33.81 23.87 28.21
N LEU A 947 -32.93 23.06 28.77
CA LEU A 947 -33.28 21.83 29.49
C LEU A 947 -32.39 21.72 30.72
N SER A 948 -32.99 21.46 31.88
CA SER A 948 -32.26 21.33 33.14
C SER A 948 -32.98 20.38 34.09
N PHE A 949 -32.26 19.82 35.06
CA PHE A 949 -32.78 18.82 35.99
C PHE A 949 -32.52 19.20 37.45
N ILE A 950 -33.50 18.97 38.32
CA ILE A 950 -33.39 19.16 39.77
C ILE A 950 -33.46 17.77 40.42
N LYS A 951 -32.35 17.32 41.02
CA LYS A 951 -32.23 15.97 41.57
C LYS A 951 -33.14 15.72 42.77
N GLU A 952 -33.14 16.60 43.79
CA GLU A 952 -33.93 16.39 45.01
C GLU A 952 -35.43 16.33 44.75
N LYS A 953 -35.90 17.08 43.74
CA LYS A 953 -37.32 17.10 43.35
C LYS A 953 -37.67 16.03 42.32
N SER A 954 -36.65 15.42 41.71
CA SER A 954 -36.75 14.57 40.54
C SER A 954 -37.59 15.22 39.45
N SER A 955 -37.29 16.49 39.14
CA SER A 955 -38.05 17.30 38.17
C SER A 955 -37.17 17.76 37.01
N LEU A 956 -37.65 17.50 35.79
CA LEU A 956 -37.08 17.94 34.53
C LEU A 956 -37.77 19.22 34.05
N LEU A 957 -36.98 20.27 33.90
CA LEU A 957 -37.40 21.60 33.48
C LEU A 957 -37.05 21.85 32.02
N SER A 958 -38.01 22.34 31.24
CA SER A 958 -37.83 22.53 29.79
C SER A 958 -38.46 23.84 29.30
N ILE A 959 -37.76 24.57 28.44
CA ILE A 959 -38.23 25.82 27.83
C ILE A 959 -38.06 25.76 26.32
N ASP A 960 -39.13 26.04 25.58
CA ASP A 960 -39.08 26.11 24.12
C ASP A 960 -38.75 27.51 23.58
N ARG A 961 -38.54 27.61 22.26
CA ARG A 961 -38.26 28.87 21.55
C ARG A 961 -39.36 29.92 21.68
N SER A 962 -40.59 29.51 21.97
CA SER A 962 -41.72 30.41 22.22
C SER A 962 -41.75 30.93 23.67
N ASN A 963 -40.76 30.58 24.50
CA ASN A 963 -40.69 30.87 25.94
C ASN A 963 -41.77 30.15 26.78
N ARG A 964 -42.29 29.03 26.27
CA ARG A 964 -43.15 28.14 27.04
C ARG A 964 -42.31 27.30 27.98
N PHE A 965 -42.60 27.38 29.26
CA PHE A 965 -41.89 26.70 30.34
C PHE A 965 -42.73 25.56 30.89
N VAL A 966 -42.18 24.35 30.91
CA VAL A 966 -42.85 23.13 31.37
C VAL A 966 -41.96 22.36 32.34
N SER A 967 -42.54 21.93 33.46
CA SER A 967 -41.90 21.03 34.43
C SER A 967 -42.55 19.64 34.39
N HIS A 968 -41.72 18.61 34.36
CA HIS A 968 -42.14 17.21 34.48
C HIS A 968 -41.45 16.54 35.67
N GLN A 969 -42.19 15.84 36.52
CA GLN A 969 -41.66 15.12 37.67
C GLN A 969 -41.62 13.61 37.40
N PHE A 970 -40.52 12.97 37.77
CA PHE A 970 -40.39 11.51 37.80
C PHE A 970 -41.09 10.96 39.05
N THR A 971 -41.97 9.97 38.87
CA THR A 971 -42.63 9.27 39.98
C THR A 971 -42.11 7.84 40.13
N GLN A 972 -42.20 7.28 41.32
CA GLN A 972 -41.71 5.92 41.65
C GLN A 972 -42.39 4.77 40.86
N ARG A 973 -43.43 5.03 40.04
CA ARG A 973 -44.16 4.03 39.24
C ARG A 973 -43.90 4.14 37.73
N ASP A 974 -42.69 4.53 37.33
CA ASP A 974 -42.25 4.72 35.93
C ASP A 974 -43.05 5.79 35.13
N GLY A 975 -43.91 6.56 35.80
CA GLY A 975 -44.73 7.60 35.19
C GLY A 975 -44.09 8.98 35.31
N LEU A 976 -44.01 9.70 34.20
CA LEU A 976 -43.65 11.11 34.18
C LEU A 976 -44.93 11.95 34.30
N ILE A 977 -45.02 12.84 35.29
CA ILE A 977 -46.20 13.71 35.48
C ILE A 977 -45.82 15.16 35.17
N LYS A 978 -46.58 15.80 34.28
CA LYS A 978 -46.46 17.24 34.03
C LYS A 978 -46.95 18.01 35.25
N GLN A 979 -46.05 18.72 35.93
CA GLN A 979 -46.37 19.49 37.14
C GLN A 979 -47.05 20.81 36.79
N PHE A 980 -46.51 21.55 35.83
CA PHE A 980 -47.06 22.82 35.38
C PHE A 980 -46.58 23.19 33.97
N GLU A 981 -47.30 24.13 33.35
CA GLU A 981 -46.95 24.81 32.11
C GLU A 981 -47.20 26.31 32.28
N TYR A 982 -46.31 27.14 31.76
CA TYR A 982 -46.42 28.59 31.83
C TYR A 982 -45.75 29.29 30.67
N GLN A 983 -46.37 30.38 30.20
CA GLN A 983 -45.81 31.24 29.17
C GLN A 983 -44.99 32.37 29.82
N LEU A 984 -43.67 32.33 29.68
CA LEU A 984 -42.80 33.37 30.24
C LEU A 984 -42.98 34.69 29.45
N PRO A 985 -43.06 35.84 30.13
CA PRO A 985 -43.25 37.14 29.47
C PRO A 985 -41.94 37.72 28.89
N PHE A 986 -40.83 36.98 28.99
CA PHE A 986 -39.51 37.40 28.54
C PHE A 986 -38.75 36.21 27.95
N LYS A 987 -37.76 36.52 27.12
CA LYS A 987 -36.84 35.53 26.57
C LYS A 987 -35.80 35.11 27.61
N VAL A 988 -35.54 33.81 27.69
CA VAL A 988 -34.56 33.23 28.60
C VAL A 988 -33.22 33.05 27.89
N ILE A 989 -32.15 33.60 28.47
CA ILE A 989 -30.77 33.44 28.00
C ILE A 989 -30.16 32.15 28.57
N GLN A 990 -30.39 31.86 29.85
CA GLN A 990 -29.76 30.73 30.54
C GLN A 990 -30.73 30.17 31.59
N LEU A 991 -30.80 28.84 31.66
CA LEU A 991 -31.43 28.09 32.75
C LEU A 991 -30.34 27.24 33.40
N LEU A 992 -30.17 27.36 34.72
CA LEU A 992 -29.20 26.57 35.47
C LEU A 992 -29.87 25.99 36.71
N SER A 993 -29.68 24.71 36.95
CA SER A 993 -30.17 24.01 38.15
C SER A 993 -29.01 23.40 38.92
N ASN A 994 -29.16 23.32 40.23
CA ASN A 994 -28.35 22.46 41.08
C ASN A 994 -29.26 21.39 41.73
N GLU A 995 -28.75 20.69 42.72
CA GLU A 995 -29.47 19.63 43.45
C GLU A 995 -30.85 20.07 43.98
N GLN A 996 -31.00 21.33 44.42
CA GLN A 996 -32.18 21.79 45.18
C GLN A 996 -33.03 22.85 44.45
N ARG A 997 -32.39 23.72 43.67
CA ARG A 997 -33.00 24.94 43.12
C ARG A 997 -32.63 25.19 41.66
N SER A 998 -33.41 26.05 41.01
CA SER A 998 -33.22 26.45 39.61
C SER A 998 -33.35 27.94 39.43
N VAL A 999 -32.50 28.49 38.58
CA VAL A 999 -32.41 29.92 38.33
C VAL A 999 -32.45 30.19 36.82
N LEU A 1000 -33.15 31.26 36.45
CA LEU A 1000 -33.34 31.74 35.09
C LEU A 1000 -32.69 33.12 34.93
N LEU A 1001 -32.07 33.33 33.77
CA LEU A 1001 -31.58 34.62 33.33
C LEU A 1001 -32.43 35.12 32.16
N SER A 1002 -33.03 36.31 32.29
CA SER A 1002 -33.76 36.94 31.20
C SER A 1002 -32.85 37.75 30.27
N GLU A 1003 -33.34 38.06 29.06
CA GLU A 1003 -32.65 38.94 28.10
C GLU A 1003 -32.39 40.36 28.62
N ALA A 1004 -33.19 40.82 29.59
CA ALA A 1004 -32.96 42.08 30.30
C ALA A 1004 -31.91 41.98 31.43
N GLY A 1005 -31.21 40.85 31.51
CA GLY A 1005 -30.22 40.52 32.54
C GLY A 1005 -30.78 40.44 33.96
N VAL A 1006 -32.06 40.10 34.09
CA VAL A 1006 -32.70 39.90 35.39
C VAL A 1006 -32.66 38.43 35.75
N VAL A 1007 -32.24 38.14 36.98
CA VAL A 1007 -32.12 36.79 37.51
C VAL A 1007 -33.37 36.45 38.31
N TYR A 1008 -34.02 35.34 37.97
CA TYR A 1008 -35.21 34.81 38.63
C TYR A 1008 -34.92 33.44 39.22
N GLU A 1009 -35.35 33.18 40.46
CA GLU A 1009 -35.34 31.86 41.06
C GLU A 1009 -36.72 31.23 40.92
N ILE A 1010 -36.74 29.95 40.53
CA ILE A 1010 -37.96 29.16 40.45
C ILE A 1010 -38.20 28.58 41.84
N ASN A 1011 -39.21 29.10 42.53
CA ASN A 1011 -39.60 28.61 43.83
C ASN A 1011 -40.89 27.81 43.72
N GLU A 1012 -41.01 26.76 44.53
CA GLU A 1012 -42.15 25.87 44.55
C GLU A 1012 -42.62 25.73 45.99
N LYS A 1013 -43.83 26.22 46.27
CA LYS A 1013 -44.46 26.17 47.60
C LYS A 1013 -45.83 25.54 47.44
N GLU A 1014 -46.10 24.47 48.19
CA GLU A 1014 -47.42 23.82 48.25
C GLU A 1014 -47.99 23.44 46.86
N ALA A 1015 -47.14 22.88 45.98
CA ALA A 1015 -47.49 22.53 44.59
C ALA A 1015 -47.91 23.71 43.69
N LYS A 1016 -47.65 24.96 44.12
CA LYS A 1016 -47.68 26.16 43.28
C LYS A 1016 -46.26 26.64 43.07
N TRP A 1017 -45.95 27.04 41.84
CA TRP A 1017 -44.66 27.60 41.50
C TRP A 1017 -44.77 29.12 41.39
N GLU A 1018 -43.71 29.82 41.78
CA GLU A 1018 -43.57 31.28 41.65
C GLU A 1018 -42.19 31.62 41.10
N LEU A 1019 -42.11 32.67 40.28
CA LEU A 1019 -40.84 33.24 39.82
C LEU A 1019 -40.45 34.38 40.76
N VAL A 1020 -39.47 34.12 41.62
CA VAL A 1020 -38.96 35.12 42.56
C VAL A 1020 -37.82 35.87 41.90
N ARG A 1021 -37.97 37.18 41.72
CA ARG A 1021 -36.89 38.02 41.18
C ARG A 1021 -35.80 38.18 42.25
N LEU A 1022 -34.57 37.73 41.96
CA LEU A 1022 -33.44 37.82 42.90
C LEU A 1022 -32.77 39.19 42.89
N ALA A 1023 -32.75 39.89 41.74
CA ALA A 1023 -32.02 41.14 41.61
C ALA A 1023 -32.62 42.09 40.56
N SER A 1024 -32.68 43.39 40.84
CA SER A 1024 -33.35 44.38 39.96
C SER A 1024 -32.48 45.48 39.36
N ASN A 1025 -31.31 45.79 39.95
CA ASN A 1025 -30.60 47.05 39.69
C ASN A 1025 -29.25 46.88 38.94
N PHE A 1026 -29.01 45.74 38.30
CA PHE A 1026 -27.80 45.49 37.48
C PHE A 1026 -28.17 44.54 36.37
N ASN A 1027 -27.42 44.62 35.27
CA ASN A 1027 -27.58 43.75 34.12
C ASN A 1027 -26.65 42.54 34.30
N ALA A 1028 -27.21 41.37 34.58
CA ALA A 1028 -26.45 40.13 34.66
C ALA A 1028 -26.21 39.64 33.23
N GLU A 1029 -24.95 39.39 32.87
CA GLU A 1029 -24.61 38.88 31.53
C GLU A 1029 -24.65 37.34 31.52
N ARG A 1030 -24.26 36.71 32.63
CA ARG A 1030 -24.19 35.25 32.75
C ARG A 1030 -24.34 34.79 34.19
N ILE A 1031 -24.95 33.62 34.40
CA ILE A 1031 -24.90 32.89 35.67
C ILE A 1031 -23.68 31.97 35.64
N LEU A 1032 -22.78 32.14 36.61
CA LEU A 1032 -21.49 31.45 36.68
C LEU A 1032 -21.61 30.09 37.38
N THR A 1033 -22.16 30.07 38.59
CA THR A 1033 -22.35 28.85 39.38
C THR A 1033 -23.39 29.05 40.49
N LEU A 1034 -23.93 27.94 41.02
CA LEU A 1034 -24.85 27.90 42.14
C LEU A 1034 -24.18 27.17 43.32
N SER A 1035 -23.87 27.87 44.40
CA SER A 1035 -23.22 27.30 45.58
C SER A 1035 -24.09 27.53 46.83
N GLY A 1036 -24.77 26.49 47.29
CA GLY A 1036 -25.79 26.60 48.34
C GLY A 1036 -26.86 27.62 47.96
N GLU A 1037 -27.14 28.58 48.85
CA GLU A 1037 -28.09 29.68 48.62
C GLU A 1037 -27.54 30.81 47.73
N LEU A 1038 -26.23 30.81 47.42
CA LEU A 1038 -25.59 31.87 46.64
C LEU A 1038 -25.62 31.60 45.13
N THR A 1039 -26.17 32.55 44.38
CA THR A 1039 -26.16 32.57 42.92
C THR A 1039 -25.07 33.52 42.47
N TRP A 1040 -24.02 32.98 41.84
CA TRP A 1040 -22.89 33.78 41.36
C TRP A 1040 -23.14 34.21 39.93
N VAL A 1041 -23.01 35.51 39.67
CA VAL A 1041 -23.28 36.10 38.35
C VAL A 1041 -22.17 37.06 37.94
N GLN A 1042 -21.98 37.15 36.63
CA GLN A 1042 -21.11 38.14 36.01
C GLN A 1042 -21.92 39.40 35.65
N SER A 1043 -21.37 40.57 35.96
CA SER A 1043 -21.88 41.86 35.51
C SER A 1043 -20.69 42.77 35.16
N GLY A 1044 -20.38 42.87 33.87
CA GLY A 1044 -19.13 43.46 33.38
C GLY A 1044 -17.91 42.77 34.01
N GLU A 1045 -17.02 43.58 34.59
CA GLU A 1045 -15.78 43.13 35.25
C GLU A 1045 -15.99 42.61 36.70
N LYS A 1046 -17.24 42.54 37.19
CA LYS A 1046 -17.54 42.16 38.57
C LYS A 1046 -18.19 40.79 38.66
N ILE A 1047 -17.75 40.01 39.64
CA ILE A 1047 -18.41 38.79 40.10
C ILE A 1047 -19.23 39.12 41.34
N LEU A 1048 -20.54 38.92 41.23
CA LEU A 1048 -21.51 39.25 42.26
C LEU A 1048 -22.13 37.99 42.83
N ALA A 1049 -22.23 37.93 44.16
CA ALA A 1049 -22.93 36.86 44.86
C ALA A 1049 -24.33 37.34 45.24
N LEU A 1050 -25.36 36.61 44.79
CA LEU A 1050 -26.76 36.92 45.07
C LEU A 1050 -27.32 35.91 46.07
N GLN A 1051 -28.03 36.42 47.07
CA GLN A 1051 -28.82 35.62 47.98
C GLN A 1051 -30.30 36.01 47.84
N PRO A 1052 -31.23 35.07 48.05
CA PRO A 1052 -32.64 35.38 48.15
C PRO A 1052 -32.85 36.44 49.25
N ASN A 1053 -33.48 37.57 48.92
CA ASN A 1053 -33.85 38.65 49.85
C ASN A 1053 -32.69 39.36 50.60
N ARG A 1054 -31.44 39.30 50.12
CA ARG A 1054 -30.31 40.06 50.70
C ARG A 1054 -29.63 40.97 49.67
N GLU A 1055 -29.11 42.10 50.14
CA GLU A 1055 -28.40 43.05 49.29
C GLU A 1055 -27.12 42.46 48.68
N ARG A 1056 -26.85 42.86 47.43
CA ARG A 1056 -25.76 42.39 46.58
C ARG A 1056 -24.41 42.64 47.24
N GLN A 1057 -23.56 41.62 47.31
CA GLN A 1057 -22.15 41.80 47.66
C GLN A 1057 -21.29 41.57 46.41
N THR A 1058 -20.56 42.62 45.98
CA THR A 1058 -19.44 42.42 45.06
C THR A 1058 -18.35 41.70 45.84
N LYS A 1059 -17.92 40.54 45.35
CA LYS A 1059 -16.92 39.72 46.03
C LYS A 1059 -15.57 39.77 45.33
N HIS A 1060 -15.57 39.76 43.99
CA HIS A 1060 -14.34 39.79 43.19
C HIS A 1060 -14.50 40.69 41.97
N VAL A 1061 -13.38 41.27 41.54
CA VAL A 1061 -13.28 42.10 40.33
C VAL A 1061 -12.19 41.49 39.45
N ILE A 1062 -12.48 41.30 38.16
CA ILE A 1062 -11.56 40.77 37.16
C ILE A 1062 -11.51 41.76 36.00
N ASN A 1063 -10.47 42.59 35.98
CA ASN A 1063 -10.33 43.64 34.97
C ASN A 1063 -9.96 43.05 33.60
N GLY A 1064 -10.64 43.48 32.54
CA GLY A 1064 -10.34 43.05 31.17
C GLY A 1064 -10.77 41.62 30.81
N ALA A 1065 -11.54 40.94 31.65
CA ALA A 1065 -12.13 39.64 31.32
C ALA A 1065 -13.38 39.81 30.43
N GLY A 1066 -13.45 39.03 29.35
CA GLY A 1066 -14.66 38.85 28.55
C GLY A 1066 -15.66 37.93 29.24
N GLU A 1067 -16.19 36.93 28.52
CA GLU A 1067 -17.06 35.92 29.13
C GLU A 1067 -16.28 35.04 30.12
N LEU A 1068 -16.79 34.93 31.36
CA LEU A 1068 -16.16 34.17 32.43
C LEU A 1068 -16.79 32.78 32.63
N PHE A 1069 -15.94 31.81 32.93
CA PHE A 1069 -16.27 30.46 33.37
C PHE A 1069 -15.50 30.17 34.65
N VAL A 1070 -16.12 29.60 35.67
CA VAL A 1070 -15.51 29.38 36.98
C VAL A 1070 -15.64 27.92 37.39
N ASN A 1071 -14.68 27.44 38.18
CA ASN A 1071 -14.86 26.13 38.82
C ASN A 1071 -15.80 26.23 40.03
N GLN A 1072 -16.28 25.08 40.52
CA GLN A 1072 -17.26 25.03 41.62
C GLN A 1072 -16.79 25.75 42.89
N ASP A 1073 -15.50 25.62 43.22
CA ASP A 1073 -14.90 26.23 44.41
C ASP A 1073 -14.49 27.71 44.21
N MET A 1074 -14.71 28.29 43.02
CA MET A 1074 -14.29 29.65 42.65
C MET A 1074 -12.78 29.92 42.77
N THR A 1075 -11.95 28.87 42.84
CA THR A 1075 -10.49 29.00 42.93
C THR A 1075 -9.84 29.32 41.59
N TYR A 1076 -10.44 28.89 40.48
CA TYR A 1076 -10.01 29.19 39.12
C TYR A 1076 -11.15 29.81 38.32
N ALA A 1077 -10.80 30.82 37.52
CA ALA A 1077 -11.68 31.38 36.51
C ALA A 1077 -10.98 31.32 35.14
N PHE A 1078 -11.75 31.14 34.10
CA PHE A 1078 -11.30 31.08 32.72
C PHE A 1078 -12.06 32.13 31.91
N SER A 1079 -11.35 32.88 31.08
CA SER A 1079 -11.95 33.86 30.18
C SER A 1079 -11.34 33.79 28.80
N HIS A 1080 -12.15 34.16 27.81
CA HIS A 1080 -11.70 34.37 26.44
C HIS A 1080 -11.81 35.86 26.08
N THR A 1081 -10.75 36.43 25.49
CA THR A 1081 -10.68 37.80 24.94
C THR A 1081 -10.34 37.74 23.45
N GLU A 1082 -10.52 38.83 22.69
CA GLU A 1082 -10.18 38.88 21.26
C GLU A 1082 -8.68 38.59 21.04
N GLY A 1083 -8.35 37.32 20.83
CA GLY A 1083 -7.00 36.84 20.57
C GLY A 1083 -6.33 36.06 21.70
N ASN A 1084 -6.92 35.93 22.90
CA ASN A 1084 -6.29 35.16 23.99
C ASN A 1084 -7.27 34.38 24.88
N LEU A 1085 -6.84 33.18 25.28
CA LEU A 1085 -7.35 32.44 26.43
C LEU A 1085 -6.59 32.84 27.68
N ILE A 1086 -7.30 33.06 28.78
CA ILE A 1086 -6.71 33.49 30.04
C ILE A 1086 -7.26 32.63 31.17
N LEU A 1087 -6.38 32.02 31.95
CA LEU A 1087 -6.71 31.34 33.20
C LEU A 1087 -6.29 32.23 34.37
N TRP A 1088 -7.24 32.43 35.28
CA TRP A 1088 -7.12 33.21 36.49
C TRP A 1088 -7.16 32.29 37.70
N GLN A 1089 -6.34 32.57 38.71
CA GLN A 1089 -6.36 31.89 40.00
C GLN A 1089 -6.68 32.90 41.10
N LEU A 1090 -7.58 32.54 42.00
CA LEU A 1090 -7.90 33.34 43.17
C LEU A 1090 -6.77 33.22 44.20
N GLN A 1091 -6.11 34.33 44.51
CA GLN A 1091 -5.11 34.41 45.58
C GLN A 1091 -5.51 35.55 46.54
N GLY A 1092 -5.85 35.21 47.78
CA GLY A 1092 -6.46 36.18 48.72
C GLY A 1092 -7.87 36.58 48.27
N GLU A 1093 -8.10 37.87 48.02
CA GLU A 1093 -9.40 38.40 47.57
C GLU A 1093 -9.44 38.76 46.06
N GLN A 1094 -8.31 38.61 45.34
CA GLN A 1094 -8.19 39.01 43.93
C GLN A 1094 -7.78 37.85 43.02
N PHE A 1095 -8.24 37.92 41.76
CA PHE A 1095 -7.86 36.98 40.72
C PHE A 1095 -6.60 37.46 40.00
N HIS A 1096 -5.62 36.57 39.86
CA HIS A 1096 -4.38 36.83 39.12
C HIS A 1096 -4.28 35.91 37.90
N ILE A 1097 -3.74 36.44 36.80
CA ILE A 1097 -3.48 35.65 35.59
C ILE A 1097 -2.35 34.66 35.90
N VAL A 1098 -2.63 33.37 35.72
CA VAL A 1098 -1.64 32.30 35.88
C VAL A 1098 -1.24 31.67 34.55
N TRP A 1099 -2.05 31.84 33.52
CA TRP A 1099 -1.75 31.35 32.17
C TRP A 1099 -2.48 32.14 31.09
N GLN A 1100 -1.81 32.33 29.96
CA GLN A 1100 -2.35 33.01 28.79
C GLN A 1100 -1.83 32.35 27.50
N GLU A 1101 -2.72 32.03 26.56
CA GLU A 1101 -2.38 31.46 25.24
C GLU A 1101 -3.13 32.20 24.12
N PRO A 1102 -2.48 32.53 22.99
CA PRO A 1102 -3.16 33.10 21.83
C PRO A 1102 -4.24 32.18 21.27
N TYR A 1103 -5.45 32.70 21.03
CA TYR A 1103 -6.57 31.93 20.50
C TYR A 1103 -7.58 32.84 19.77
N HIS A 1104 -7.96 32.46 18.55
CA HIS A 1104 -8.75 33.31 17.66
C HIS A 1104 -10.25 32.99 17.65
N SER A 1105 -10.65 31.83 18.16
CA SER A 1105 -12.04 31.36 18.09
C SER A 1105 -12.78 31.60 19.41
N LYS A 1106 -13.96 32.21 19.35
CA LYS A 1106 -14.77 32.48 20.54
C LYS A 1106 -15.16 31.17 21.23
N VAL A 1107 -14.90 31.07 22.54
CA VAL A 1107 -15.36 29.96 23.38
C VAL A 1107 -16.86 30.07 23.62
N THR A 1108 -17.60 28.98 23.38
CA THR A 1108 -19.05 28.91 23.60
C THR A 1108 -19.38 28.31 24.97
N HIS A 1109 -18.66 27.24 25.34
CA HIS A 1109 -18.84 26.50 26.58
C HIS A 1109 -17.47 26.14 27.16
N ALA A 1110 -17.31 26.28 28.48
CA ALA A 1110 -16.16 25.80 29.21
C ALA A 1110 -16.56 25.27 30.58
N GLU A 1111 -15.89 24.21 31.01
CA GLU A 1111 -16.12 23.55 32.28
C GLU A 1111 -14.80 23.07 32.89
N PHE A 1112 -14.70 23.14 34.21
CA PHE A 1112 -13.57 22.62 34.96
C PHE A 1112 -13.89 21.21 35.45
N VAL A 1113 -13.04 20.26 35.07
CA VAL A 1113 -13.20 18.83 35.38
C VAL A 1113 -11.95 18.35 36.12
N ALA A 1114 -12.06 18.18 37.44
CA ALA A 1114 -10.91 17.87 38.30
C ALA A 1114 -9.76 18.88 38.10
N ASN A 1115 -8.58 18.41 37.67
CA ASN A 1115 -7.43 19.26 37.37
C ASN A 1115 -7.37 19.69 35.89
N ARG A 1116 -8.49 19.73 35.18
CA ARG A 1116 -8.54 20.06 33.76
C ARG A 1116 -9.53 21.16 33.47
N LEU A 1117 -9.17 22.00 32.52
CA LEU A 1117 -10.08 22.94 31.88
C LEU A 1117 -10.45 22.37 30.52
N VAL A 1118 -11.74 22.22 30.26
CA VAL A 1118 -12.24 21.75 28.98
C VAL A 1118 -13.17 22.81 28.41
N PHE A 1119 -12.98 23.17 27.15
CA PHE A 1119 -13.85 24.11 26.48
C PHE A 1119 -14.04 23.78 25.01
N VAL A 1120 -15.07 24.38 24.43
CA VAL A 1120 -15.38 24.27 23.01
C VAL A 1120 -15.62 25.65 22.43
N ASP A 1121 -15.06 25.87 21.25
CA ASP A 1121 -15.22 27.10 20.51
C ASP A 1121 -16.33 27.06 19.44
N THR A 1122 -16.52 28.21 18.80
CA THR A 1122 -17.47 28.45 17.71
C THR A 1122 -17.18 27.65 16.43
N ASN A 1123 -15.96 27.14 16.27
CA ASN A 1123 -15.58 26.26 15.15
C ASN A 1123 -15.82 24.79 15.49
N SER A 1124 -16.54 24.49 16.58
CA SER A 1124 -16.77 23.15 17.09
C SER A 1124 -15.47 22.41 17.40
N VAL A 1125 -14.42 23.12 17.83
CA VAL A 1125 -13.17 22.51 18.27
C VAL A 1125 -13.22 22.29 19.78
N PHE A 1126 -13.05 21.04 20.19
CA PHE A 1126 -12.90 20.64 21.58
C PHE A 1126 -11.45 20.78 22.00
N SER A 1127 -11.21 21.46 23.12
CA SER A 1127 -9.89 21.63 23.73
C SER A 1127 -9.92 21.24 25.20
N SER A 1128 -8.98 20.39 25.63
CA SER A 1128 -8.77 20.01 27.02
C SER A 1128 -7.35 20.35 27.45
N TYR A 1129 -7.24 21.13 28.52
CA TYR A 1129 -6.01 21.53 29.16
C TYR A 1129 -5.89 20.88 30.53
N VAL A 1130 -4.70 20.42 30.88
CA VAL A 1130 -4.36 19.94 32.23
C VAL A 1130 -3.73 21.09 32.99
N ILE A 1131 -4.21 21.34 34.20
CA ILE A 1131 -3.69 22.31 35.15
C ILE A 1131 -2.92 21.50 36.20
N ASP A 1132 -1.60 21.51 36.14
CA ASP A 1132 -0.75 20.85 37.15
C ASP A 1132 -0.57 21.77 38.37
N GLY A 1133 -0.29 21.19 39.55
CA GLY A 1133 -0.26 21.88 40.85
C GLY A 1133 0.77 23.02 40.98
N GLN A 1134 1.61 23.25 39.96
CA GLN A 1134 2.55 24.37 39.85
C GLN A 1134 2.10 25.45 38.84
N ASN A 1135 0.81 25.55 38.51
CA ASN A 1135 0.27 26.45 37.48
C ASN A 1135 0.81 26.19 36.07
N ASP A 1136 1.32 24.98 35.82
CA ASP A 1136 1.72 24.56 34.47
C ASP A 1136 0.47 24.04 33.73
N VAL A 1137 0.04 24.81 32.71
CA VAL A 1137 -1.15 24.51 31.92
C VAL A 1137 -0.72 23.93 30.58
N ARG A 1138 -1.04 22.67 30.36
CA ARG A 1138 -0.62 21.93 29.16
C ARG A 1138 -1.83 21.48 28.36
N LEU A 1139 -1.78 21.69 27.04
CA LEU A 1139 -2.77 21.15 26.12
C LEU A 1139 -2.70 19.62 26.14
N SER A 1140 -3.77 18.97 26.60
CA SER A 1140 -3.89 17.52 26.63
C SER A 1140 -4.54 16.96 25.37
N ARG A 1141 -5.54 17.66 24.82
CA ARG A 1141 -6.29 17.21 23.65
C ARG A 1141 -6.88 18.40 22.91
N ARG A 1142 -6.75 18.42 21.59
CA ARG A 1142 -7.45 19.37 20.70
C ARG A 1142 -7.95 18.62 19.47
N GLY A 1143 -9.17 18.88 19.04
CA GLY A 1143 -9.71 18.27 17.82
C GLY A 1143 -11.12 18.74 17.50
N LYS A 1144 -11.54 18.55 16.25
CA LYS A 1144 -12.91 18.84 15.83
C LYS A 1144 -13.88 17.92 16.57
N ALA A 1145 -14.74 18.52 17.37
CA ALA A 1145 -15.72 17.83 18.21
C ALA A 1145 -16.91 17.37 17.36
N HIS A 1146 -17.49 18.28 16.59
CA HIS A 1146 -18.69 18.06 15.80
C HIS A 1146 -18.56 18.76 14.44
N GLU A 1147 -19.24 18.24 13.42
CA GLU A 1147 -19.35 18.90 12.10
C GLU A 1147 -20.22 20.16 12.16
N HIS A 1148 -21.22 20.15 13.04
CA HIS A 1148 -22.11 21.27 13.32
C HIS A 1148 -21.74 21.97 14.63
N PRO A 1149 -22.19 23.22 14.87
CA PRO A 1149 -22.04 23.90 16.16
C PRO A 1149 -22.51 23.05 17.33
N ILE A 1150 -21.83 23.15 18.47
CA ILE A 1150 -22.26 22.48 19.71
C ILE A 1150 -23.47 23.19 20.29
N SER A 1151 -24.48 22.41 20.67
CA SER A 1151 -25.67 22.88 21.36
C SER A 1151 -25.53 22.84 22.88
N SER A 1152 -24.92 21.79 23.45
CA SER A 1152 -24.68 21.66 24.88
C SER A 1152 -23.42 20.81 25.15
N ALA A 1153 -22.74 21.09 26.26
CA ALA A 1153 -21.65 20.28 26.77
C ALA A 1153 -21.61 20.33 28.30
N PHE A 1154 -21.46 19.18 28.94
CA PHE A 1154 -21.41 19.06 30.40
C PHE A 1154 -20.67 17.79 30.84
N TYR A 1155 -20.12 17.81 32.06
CA TYR A 1155 -19.43 16.67 32.67
C TYR A 1155 -20.35 15.83 33.57
N VAL A 1156 -20.26 14.51 33.41
CA VAL A 1156 -20.95 13.51 34.22
C VAL A 1156 -19.94 12.87 35.17
N ALA A 1157 -19.92 13.34 36.41
CA ALA A 1157 -18.93 12.93 37.41
C ALA A 1157 -19.02 11.44 37.76
N SER A 1158 -20.23 10.88 37.89
CA SER A 1158 -20.43 9.47 38.26
C SER A 1158 -19.89 8.49 37.22
N LYS A 1159 -19.82 8.90 35.95
CA LYS A 1159 -19.29 8.10 34.84
C LYS A 1159 -17.89 8.51 34.38
N GLN A 1160 -17.33 9.57 34.98
CA GLN A 1160 -16.10 10.23 34.54
C GLN A 1160 -16.07 10.49 33.03
N GLN A 1161 -17.17 11.04 32.51
CA GLN A 1161 -17.34 11.28 31.08
C GLN A 1161 -17.84 12.69 30.84
N MET A 1162 -17.33 13.32 29.79
CA MET A 1162 -17.90 14.57 29.30
C MET A 1162 -18.82 14.26 28.13
N VAL A 1163 -19.97 14.91 28.11
CA VAL A 1163 -20.96 14.75 27.06
C VAL A 1163 -20.96 16.03 26.24
N SER A 1164 -20.96 15.92 24.92
CA SER A 1164 -21.18 17.05 24.02
C SER A 1164 -22.22 16.71 22.96
N THR A 1165 -23.09 17.66 22.67
CA THR A 1165 -24.14 17.52 21.65
C THR A 1165 -23.96 18.57 20.58
N GLY A 1166 -23.98 18.16 19.31
CA GLY A 1166 -24.00 19.04 18.15
C GLY A 1166 -25.42 19.31 17.69
N VAL A 1167 -25.67 20.50 17.15
CA VAL A 1167 -26.99 20.91 16.63
C VAL A 1167 -27.51 19.91 15.60
N GLY A 1168 -26.64 19.35 14.75
CA GLY A 1168 -27.01 18.32 13.75
C GLY A 1168 -27.34 16.94 14.32
N GLY A 1169 -27.59 16.80 15.62
CA GLY A 1169 -28.02 15.54 16.25
C GLY A 1169 -26.89 14.58 16.62
N THR A 1170 -25.63 14.96 16.42
CA THR A 1170 -24.46 14.17 16.87
C THR A 1170 -24.26 14.31 18.38
N ILE A 1171 -24.21 13.22 19.13
CA ILE A 1171 -23.88 13.20 20.57
C ILE A 1171 -22.57 12.43 20.77
N LYS A 1172 -21.65 12.99 21.55
CA LYS A 1172 -20.36 12.38 21.86
C LYS A 1172 -20.14 12.20 23.35
N PHE A 1173 -19.76 11.00 23.76
CA PHE A 1173 -19.34 10.68 25.13
C PHE A 1173 -17.83 10.58 25.18
N TRP A 1174 -17.19 11.58 25.76
CA TRP A 1174 -15.75 11.69 25.92
C TRP A 1174 -15.32 11.03 27.23
N PRO A 1175 -14.50 9.98 27.19
CA PRO A 1175 -13.99 9.37 28.41
C PRO A 1175 -12.93 10.27 29.06
N PHE A 1176 -13.10 10.52 30.36
CA PHE A 1176 -12.17 11.29 31.19
C PHE A 1176 -11.70 10.44 32.38
N GLY A 1177 -10.46 10.67 32.83
CA GLY A 1177 -9.82 9.90 33.91
C GLY A 1177 -8.31 9.74 33.69
N VAL A 1178 -7.59 9.43 34.76
CA VAL A 1178 -6.12 9.40 34.81
C VAL A 1178 -5.49 8.44 33.78
N ASN A 1179 -6.22 7.36 33.41
CA ASN A 1179 -5.77 6.33 32.47
C ASN A 1179 -6.65 6.18 31.20
N THR A 1180 -7.60 7.10 30.95
CA THR A 1180 -8.65 6.94 29.93
C THR A 1180 -8.72 8.08 28.90
N SER A 1181 -7.93 9.14 29.07
CA SER A 1181 -8.00 10.40 28.32
C SER A 1181 -7.72 10.31 26.80
N ASN A 1182 -6.97 9.30 26.35
CA ASN A 1182 -6.63 9.11 24.92
C ASN A 1182 -7.63 8.24 24.15
N ARG A 1183 -8.67 7.70 24.80
CA ARG A 1183 -9.63 6.81 24.12
C ARG A 1183 -10.57 7.61 23.21
N THR A 1184 -11.06 6.97 22.15
CA THR A 1184 -12.03 7.54 21.20
C THR A 1184 -13.37 7.75 21.89
N PRO A 1185 -14.07 8.86 21.63
CA PRO A 1185 -15.40 9.08 22.18
C PRO A 1185 -16.42 8.13 21.55
N ILE A 1186 -17.48 7.81 22.31
CA ILE A 1186 -18.65 7.15 21.74
C ILE A 1186 -19.47 8.18 20.98
N GLU A 1187 -19.71 7.95 19.70
CA GLU A 1187 -20.48 8.84 18.83
C GLU A 1187 -21.82 8.21 18.46
N ILE A 1188 -22.87 8.99 18.68
CA ILE A 1188 -24.27 8.61 18.44
C ILE A 1188 -24.87 9.66 17.52
N GLN A 1189 -25.51 9.21 16.45
CA GLN A 1189 -26.26 10.08 15.57
C GLN A 1189 -27.75 9.97 15.90
N HIS A 1190 -28.33 11.07 16.37
CA HIS A 1190 -29.77 11.22 16.49
C HIS A 1190 -30.37 11.77 15.18
N SER A 1191 -31.61 11.40 14.87
CA SER A 1191 -32.30 11.77 13.63
C SER A 1191 -32.74 13.24 13.59
N ASN A 1192 -33.01 13.79 14.77
CA ASN A 1192 -33.51 15.15 14.95
C ASN A 1192 -32.38 16.07 15.41
N TRP A 1193 -32.48 17.37 15.09
CA TRP A 1193 -31.53 18.35 15.61
C TRP A 1193 -31.70 18.50 17.13
N VAL A 1194 -30.59 18.66 17.83
CA VAL A 1194 -30.55 18.72 19.30
C VAL A 1194 -30.08 20.11 19.72
N TYR A 1195 -30.94 20.83 20.44
CA TYR A 1195 -30.66 22.21 20.87
C TYR A 1195 -30.29 22.34 22.34
N SER A 1196 -30.70 21.38 23.16
CA SER A 1196 -30.37 21.34 24.58
C SER A 1196 -30.21 19.90 25.06
N ALA A 1197 -29.46 19.70 26.12
CA ALA A 1197 -29.27 18.40 26.73
C ALA A 1197 -28.97 18.56 28.22
N THR A 1198 -29.45 17.62 29.05
CA THR A 1198 -29.15 17.56 30.48
C THR A 1198 -28.95 16.13 30.96
N HIS A 1199 -28.16 15.98 32.01
CA HIS A 1199 -27.94 14.70 32.70
C HIS A 1199 -29.01 14.46 33.75
N VAL A 1200 -29.53 13.23 33.78
CA VAL A 1200 -30.47 12.76 34.79
C VAL A 1200 -29.95 11.43 35.35
N GLU A 1201 -29.83 11.36 36.66
CA GLU A 1201 -29.39 10.17 37.38
C GLU A 1201 -30.50 9.70 38.31
N ASN A 1202 -31.06 8.53 38.01
CA ASN A 1202 -32.03 7.83 38.84
C ASN A 1202 -31.37 6.62 39.50
N ASP A 1203 -31.99 6.05 40.54
CA ASP A 1203 -31.43 4.94 41.32
C ASP A 1203 -31.06 3.71 40.47
N ASP A 1204 -31.79 3.46 39.36
CA ASP A 1204 -31.59 2.28 38.50
C ASP A 1204 -30.64 2.53 37.30
N ALA A 1205 -30.56 3.76 36.79
CA ALA A 1205 -29.81 4.07 35.58
C ALA A 1205 -29.55 5.57 35.39
N SER A 1206 -28.53 5.87 34.58
CA SER A 1206 -28.15 7.23 34.22
C SER A 1206 -28.48 7.51 32.75
N PHE A 1207 -29.13 8.64 32.50
CA PHE A 1207 -29.62 9.06 31.20
C PHE A 1207 -29.17 10.48 30.86
N ILE A 1208 -29.10 10.76 29.56
CA ILE A 1208 -29.08 12.10 29.00
C ILE A 1208 -30.43 12.34 28.36
N TYR A 1209 -31.09 13.43 28.71
CA TYR A 1209 -32.30 13.86 28.04
C TYR A 1209 -31.94 14.92 27.00
N LEU A 1210 -32.39 14.72 25.77
CA LEU A 1210 -32.10 15.57 24.61
C LEU A 1210 -33.35 16.37 24.23
N GLY A 1211 -33.25 17.69 24.21
CA GLY A 1211 -34.28 18.58 23.68
C GLY A 1211 -34.12 18.76 22.17
N THR A 1212 -35.12 18.33 21.40
CA THR A 1212 -35.06 18.31 19.93
C THR A 1212 -35.75 19.49 19.26
N ASP A 1213 -35.50 19.67 17.97
CA ASP A 1213 -36.20 20.61 17.08
C ASP A 1213 -37.73 20.38 17.01
N SER A 1214 -38.17 19.13 17.12
CA SER A 1214 -39.57 18.74 17.11
C SER A 1214 -40.31 18.98 18.44
N GLY A 1215 -39.66 19.57 19.44
CA GLY A 1215 -40.23 19.81 20.76
C GLY A 1215 -40.32 18.58 21.67
N HIS A 1216 -39.79 17.43 21.22
CA HIS A 1216 -39.67 16.23 22.02
C HIS A 1216 -38.45 16.28 22.93
N ILE A 1217 -38.57 15.61 24.08
CA ILE A 1217 -37.45 15.32 24.96
C ILE A 1217 -37.19 13.82 24.93
N VAL A 1218 -36.02 13.42 24.43
CA VAL A 1218 -35.68 12.02 24.17
C VAL A 1218 -34.65 11.53 25.19
N PRO A 1219 -34.91 10.45 25.95
CA PRO A 1219 -33.93 9.85 26.83
C PRO A 1219 -32.88 9.03 26.05
N LEU A 1220 -31.64 9.12 26.49
CA LEU A 1220 -30.49 8.40 25.95
C LEU A 1220 -29.71 7.77 27.13
N PRO A 1221 -29.67 6.44 27.28
CA PRO A 1221 -28.95 5.82 28.39
C PRO A 1221 -27.44 6.03 28.27
N LEU A 1222 -26.77 6.35 29.36
CA LEU A 1222 -25.30 6.49 29.38
C LEU A 1222 -24.59 5.14 29.44
N ASP A 1223 -25.26 4.10 29.94
CA ASP A 1223 -24.68 2.79 30.18
C ASP A 1223 -25.13 1.77 29.14
N ILE A 1224 -24.16 1.15 28.45
CA ILE A 1224 -24.43 0.05 27.54
C ILE A 1224 -25.02 -1.17 28.29
N GLN A 1225 -24.70 -1.34 29.57
CA GLN A 1225 -25.26 -2.41 30.39
C GLN A 1225 -26.79 -2.31 30.50
N TYR A 1226 -27.32 -1.09 30.61
CA TYR A 1226 -28.76 -0.88 30.61
C TYR A 1226 -29.39 -1.37 29.30
N LEU A 1227 -28.76 -1.05 28.17
CA LEU A 1227 -29.22 -1.51 26.86
C LEU A 1227 -29.16 -3.05 26.78
N VAL A 1228 -28.07 -3.67 27.25
CA VAL A 1228 -27.94 -5.14 27.25
C VAL A 1228 -29.02 -5.81 28.09
N VAL A 1229 -29.34 -5.28 29.28
CA VAL A 1229 -30.40 -5.83 30.15
C VAL A 1229 -31.77 -5.74 29.46
N GLN A 1230 -32.07 -4.60 28.82
CA GLN A 1230 -33.32 -4.47 28.06
C GLN A 1230 -33.37 -5.39 26.84
N ALA A 1231 -32.25 -5.54 26.14
CA ALA A 1231 -32.08 -6.49 25.05
C ALA A 1231 -32.32 -7.95 25.50
N GLU A 1232 -31.75 -8.36 26.64
CA GLU A 1232 -31.97 -9.69 27.21
C GLU A 1232 -33.43 -9.91 27.60
N ASN A 1233 -34.11 -8.89 28.12
CA ASN A 1233 -35.54 -8.96 28.39
C ASN A 1233 -36.39 -9.13 27.11
N ILE A 1234 -36.00 -8.48 26.01
CA ILE A 1234 -36.66 -8.65 24.69
C ILE A 1234 -36.42 -10.06 24.16
N ILE A 1235 -35.19 -10.58 24.26
CA ILE A 1235 -34.87 -11.97 23.87
C ILE A 1235 -35.73 -12.95 24.69
N ALA A 1236 -35.80 -12.76 26.01
CA ALA A 1236 -36.57 -13.63 26.90
C ALA A 1236 -38.08 -13.60 26.63
N LYS A 1237 -38.63 -12.44 26.22
CA LYS A 1237 -40.04 -12.31 25.79
C LYS A 1237 -40.29 -12.96 24.43
N GLY A 1238 -39.39 -12.79 23.47
CA GLY A 1238 -39.49 -13.41 22.14
C GLY A 1238 -39.43 -14.94 22.16
N THR A 1239 -38.71 -15.54 23.11
CA THR A 1239 -38.72 -16.99 23.35
C THR A 1239 -40.00 -17.53 24.00
N ASN A 1240 -40.89 -16.67 24.50
CA ASN A 1240 -42.20 -17.08 25.05
C ASN A 1240 -43.36 -16.84 24.07
N GLU A 1241 -43.14 -16.12 22.96
CA GLU A 1241 -44.11 -15.91 21.87
C GLU A 1241 -43.88 -16.84 20.66
N LEU A 1242 -42.76 -17.59 20.65
CA LEU A 1242 -42.44 -18.72 19.77
C LEU A 1242 -42.73 -20.04 20.50
#